data_AF-A0AAX4HH15-F1
#
_entry.id   AF-A0AAX4HH15-F1
#
_cell.length_a   1.000
_cell.length_b   1.000
_cell.length_c   1.000
_cell.angle_alpha   90.00
_cell.angle_beta   90.00
_cell.angle_gamma   90.00
#
_symmetry.space_group_name_H-M   'P 1'
#
loop_
_entity.id
_entity.type
_entity.pdbx_description
1 polymer ?
#
loop_
_entity_poly.entity_id
_entity_poly.type
_entity_poly.pdbx_seq_one_letter_code
_entity_poly.pdbx_strand_id
1 'polypeptide(L)'
;MWKALTPQVLAATRTRAPQLHQLGVVGLYGVRRLAEVPKLRDNSEDSDVRKIKDESSVNDVENSAELTGVMDYEKQKEVLMFVDRIYPRWLAKLSYSHLWGWFFKPLSLTSDDESVKKNLVDLINNNLHRLPPGAECERFVALRRDGGAFIKFLVPPGSNPKSLVAAIEKNLLQGQRADWRSNIKGFLLPAPKALLVKGTPWIEDLSRFPSSQLKVIFEGEALTEEELYSLFRRYGLIVDISPYSSSTGFARVTFKSTDACIRAKNCITGMTLNGKKTTLHLQYIPMERVNHITSFISSHQRIAIPVILALLATLAVLIFEPIREHFIEAKIKKWLTLKNNWLVRILYTPYKWVVSGISDGRHFLDDSLTTITGTKKGSIEVDEIDSDMIWTERSERANEVRFLLSENANTFIIIKGPKGSAEREFVMDHVLSSDHLSNDILEIDCALLIKARSDNAFLKTAAGQLGYFPLFTWTNSVSQFVDLGLQGLTGQKSGLSESKETQYKNMLSLSQAAIRKVSLSGFDSYKCEFEHKQQKKLAENGNSSDSEYKVLEMKEDDYLQQHPEVKPVVVINNFMRKTDSAHDFVFKELADWAGQLIQNNLAHVIFITLDSGSSVHLTAALPNQVFKTISLDDASPKSARQYVDKQLKNKYGDSIDTCLEPLGGRMLDLQAFVRRVKSGEEPENALKEMVRQASEQLSTFFLNVGVADNDTPWDTAQLWKLIRLLAEKESIEVNELVKNPLFVLSHDTLSTLAVLEKNDIILLKRDKGIVKSISTGRPLFKAAFQDLVEDQKIFQIYEALMFNRLIALENAKILKMEDQFSKLASKSDSQYVKERLEYISGKLKASTQKVQEYEQTVKELTSGKGSSKSSFFGF
;
A
#
# COMPACT_ATOMS: atom_id res chain seq x y z
N MET A 1 -5.89 -33.03 -42.01
CA MET A 1 -4.52 -33.53 -42.09
C MET A 1 -4.02 -33.70 -40.65
N TRP A 2 -4.05 -34.94 -40.13
CA TRP A 2 -3.32 -35.55 -38.98
C TRP A 2 -3.35 -34.80 -37.62
N LYS A 3 -3.96 -35.23 -36.50
CA LYS A 3 -4.11 -36.51 -35.75
C LYS A 3 -2.82 -37.17 -35.21
N ALA A 4 -2.73 -37.13 -33.87
CA ALA A 4 -2.23 -38.16 -32.93
C ALA A 4 -0.71 -38.28 -32.64
N LEU A 5 -0.33 -38.25 -31.34
CA LEU A 5 0.17 -39.39 -30.53
C LEU A 5 1.09 -38.95 -29.37
N THR A 6 0.76 -39.45 -28.18
CA THR A 6 1.62 -39.66 -27.00
C THR A 6 2.82 -40.58 -27.31
N PRO A 7 3.79 -40.68 -26.38
CA PRO A 7 3.86 -41.94 -25.62
C PRO A 7 4.14 -41.80 -24.10
N GLN A 8 3.70 -42.85 -23.39
CA GLN A 8 4.07 -43.30 -22.03
C GLN A 8 5.56 -43.74 -22.01
N VAL A 9 6.26 -44.14 -20.94
CA VAL A 9 6.09 -45.23 -19.94
C VAL A 9 7.31 -45.10 -18.98
N LEU A 10 7.23 -45.21 -17.64
CA LEU A 10 7.40 -46.38 -16.76
C LEU A 10 7.37 -45.85 -15.30
N ALA A 11 7.02 -46.54 -14.22
CA ALA A 11 6.30 -47.79 -13.91
C ALA A 11 6.35 -47.87 -12.36
N ALA A 12 5.21 -47.96 -11.68
CA ALA A 12 4.79 -49.09 -10.82
C ALA A 12 5.47 -49.11 -9.43
N THR A 13 4.76 -49.17 -8.30
CA THR A 13 3.84 -50.25 -7.92
C THR A 13 2.90 -49.84 -6.76
N ARG A 14 1.60 -50.20 -6.92
CA ARG A 14 0.68 -50.91 -5.99
C ARG A 14 0.69 -50.59 -4.48
N THR A 15 -0.41 -50.55 -3.73
CA THR A 15 -1.88 -50.55 -3.91
C THR A 15 -2.49 -50.51 -2.49
N ARG A 16 -3.69 -49.92 -2.38
CA ARG A 16 -4.80 -50.25 -1.46
C ARG A 16 -4.74 -49.83 0.02
N ALA A 17 -5.64 -48.89 0.32
CA ALA A 17 -6.41 -48.77 1.56
C ALA A 17 -7.27 -50.04 1.81
N PRO A 18 -7.87 -50.28 3.01
CA PRO A 18 -9.05 -49.50 3.42
C PRO A 18 -9.22 -49.27 4.95
N GLN A 19 -10.37 -48.68 5.23
CA GLN A 19 -10.92 -48.10 6.46
C GLN A 19 -11.37 -49.09 7.55
N LEU A 20 -11.52 -48.53 8.77
CA LEU A 20 -12.57 -48.74 9.79
C LEU A 20 -13.01 -50.17 10.17
N HIS A 21 -12.86 -50.53 11.45
CA HIS A 21 -14.01 -50.88 12.30
C HIS A 21 -13.70 -50.88 13.81
N GLN A 22 -14.78 -50.60 14.55
CA GLN A 22 -14.97 -50.47 15.99
C GLN A 22 -14.90 -51.78 16.81
N LEU A 23 -14.89 -51.59 18.14
CA LEU A 23 -15.42 -52.43 19.25
C LEU A 23 -14.44 -53.34 20.03
N GLY A 24 -14.55 -53.25 21.36
CA GLY A 24 -14.52 -54.44 22.21
C GLY A 24 -13.73 -54.35 23.51
N VAL A 25 -14.36 -53.88 24.59
CA VAL A 25 -13.97 -54.17 25.98
C VAL A 25 -14.47 -55.57 26.34
N VAL A 26 -13.59 -56.49 26.77
CA VAL A 26 -13.89 -57.59 27.72
C VAL A 26 -12.57 -58.01 28.41
N GLY A 27 -12.56 -58.05 29.75
CA GLY A 27 -11.49 -58.67 30.53
C GLY A 27 -11.84 -60.08 30.97
N LEU A 28 -10.84 -60.92 31.26
CA LEU A 28 -10.93 -62.02 32.25
C LEU A 28 -9.55 -62.67 32.50
N TYR A 29 -9.18 -62.68 33.78
CA TYR A 29 -8.38 -63.64 34.56
C TYR A 29 -7.35 -64.58 33.88
N GLY A 30 -6.11 -64.52 34.39
CA GLY A 30 -5.10 -65.56 34.24
C GLY A 30 -4.06 -65.51 35.37
N VAL A 31 -4.11 -66.51 36.26
CA VAL A 31 -3.21 -66.75 37.40
C VAL A 31 -1.97 -67.55 36.97
N ARG A 32 -0.87 -67.44 37.74
CA ARG A 32 0.45 -68.17 37.72
C ARG A 32 1.51 -67.60 36.76
N ARG A 33 2.77 -67.41 37.14
CA ARG A 33 3.69 -68.22 37.98
C ARG A 33 4.72 -67.33 38.70
N LEU A 34 5.08 -67.75 39.91
CA LEU A 34 6.30 -67.35 40.64
C LEU A 34 7.54 -67.73 39.81
N ALA A 35 8.47 -66.79 39.64
CA ALA A 35 9.83 -67.06 39.18
C ALA A 35 10.81 -66.34 40.11
N GLU A 36 11.41 -67.18 40.95
CA GLU A 36 12.73 -67.14 41.58
C GLU A 36 13.47 -65.80 41.73
N VAL A 37 13.74 -65.49 43.00
CA VAL A 37 14.73 -64.52 43.49
C VAL A 37 16.14 -65.04 43.17
N PRO A 38 17.00 -64.28 42.46
CA PRO A 38 18.42 -64.59 42.45
C PRO A 38 19.08 -64.00 43.70
N LYS A 39 19.87 -64.86 44.34
CA LYS A 39 20.63 -64.62 45.57
C LYS A 39 21.61 -63.45 45.43
N LEU A 40 21.71 -62.69 46.52
CA LEU A 40 22.74 -61.72 46.84
C LEU A 40 24.15 -62.21 46.47
N ARG A 41 24.85 -61.44 45.63
CA ARG A 41 26.31 -61.45 45.54
C ARG A 41 26.80 -60.07 45.99
N ASP A 42 27.48 -60.05 47.13
CA ASP A 42 28.38 -58.96 47.49
C ASP A 42 29.54 -58.91 46.49
N ASN A 43 29.80 -57.72 45.93
CA ASN A 43 31.15 -57.14 45.72
C ASN A 43 31.03 -55.80 44.97
N SER A 44 31.15 -54.71 45.72
CA SER A 44 31.62 -53.37 45.31
C SER A 44 31.38 -52.96 43.84
N GLU A 45 30.19 -52.44 43.55
CA GLU A 45 29.87 -51.74 42.31
C GLU A 45 30.39 -50.29 42.39
N ASP A 46 31.64 -50.05 41.96
CA ASP A 46 31.98 -48.75 41.38
C ASP A 46 31.28 -48.69 40.01
N SER A 47 30.38 -47.72 39.83
CA SER A 47 29.47 -47.54 38.69
C SER A 47 30.04 -47.94 37.32
N ASP A 48 29.33 -48.82 36.59
CA ASP A 48 29.66 -49.30 35.23
C ASP A 48 29.95 -48.17 34.21
N VAL A 49 29.49 -46.94 34.48
CA VAL A 49 29.71 -45.76 33.64
C VAL A 49 31.20 -45.44 33.43
N ARG A 50 32.06 -45.64 34.43
CA ARG A 50 33.50 -45.40 34.28
C ARG A 50 34.15 -46.44 33.37
N LYS A 51 33.78 -47.72 33.55
CA LYS A 51 34.24 -48.81 32.67
C LYS A 51 33.77 -48.58 31.24
N ILE A 52 32.51 -48.18 31.04
CA ILE A 52 31.96 -47.85 29.71
C ILE A 52 32.73 -46.68 29.08
N LYS A 53 33.09 -45.66 29.86
CA LYS A 53 33.87 -44.51 29.38
C LYS A 53 35.30 -44.89 29.03
N ASP A 54 35.96 -45.69 29.85
CA ASP A 54 37.32 -46.18 29.62
C ASP A 54 37.35 -47.15 28.41
N GLU A 55 36.29 -47.94 28.18
CA GLU A 55 36.16 -48.85 27.03
C GLU A 55 35.80 -48.13 25.72
N SER A 56 34.99 -47.07 25.78
CA SER A 56 34.58 -46.29 24.59
C SER A 56 35.63 -45.29 24.13
N SER A 57 36.44 -44.73 25.05
CA SER A 57 37.44 -43.71 24.72
C SER A 57 38.73 -44.23 24.07
N VAL A 58 38.93 -45.56 24.00
CA VAL A 58 40.18 -46.16 23.48
C VAL A 58 40.44 -45.86 22.00
N ASN A 59 39.39 -45.59 21.20
CA ASN A 59 39.50 -45.45 19.73
C ASN A 59 38.91 -44.15 19.15
N ASP A 60 38.38 -43.24 19.97
CA ASP A 60 37.70 -42.02 19.50
C ASP A 60 38.70 -40.85 19.32
N VAL A 61 38.71 -40.24 18.13
CA VAL A 61 39.58 -39.09 17.78
C VAL A 61 38.92 -37.73 18.13
N GLU A 62 37.60 -37.72 18.34
CA GLU A 62 36.84 -36.51 18.69
C GLU A 62 36.52 -36.46 20.18
N ASN A 63 36.88 -35.35 20.85
CA ASN A 63 36.59 -35.05 22.26
C ASN A 63 35.08 -34.79 22.56
N SER A 64 34.17 -35.36 21.77
CA SER A 64 32.72 -35.23 21.90
C SER A 64 32.21 -35.83 23.23
N ALA A 65 32.82 -36.92 23.68
CA ALA A 65 32.60 -37.53 25.00
C ALA A 65 33.20 -36.74 26.17
N GLU A 66 34.05 -35.74 25.89
CA GLU A 66 34.59 -34.87 26.93
C GLU A 66 33.77 -33.57 27.11
N LEU A 67 33.04 -33.13 26.07
CA LEU A 67 32.12 -31.98 26.12
C LEU A 67 30.77 -32.37 26.74
N THR A 68 30.34 -33.62 26.58
CA THR A 68 29.10 -34.17 27.12
C THR A 68 29.39 -35.51 27.81
N GLY A 69 28.81 -35.78 28.98
CA GLY A 69 29.13 -36.98 29.77
C GLY A 69 29.42 -36.72 31.25
N VAL A 70 29.95 -37.74 31.95
CA VAL A 70 30.31 -37.64 33.38
C VAL A 70 31.71 -37.06 33.52
N MET A 71 31.83 -35.96 34.29
CA MET A 71 33.13 -35.39 34.62
C MET A 71 33.73 -36.06 35.85
N ASP A 72 34.85 -36.74 35.64
CA ASP A 72 35.69 -37.28 36.70
C ASP A 72 36.76 -36.26 37.08
N TYR A 73 37.06 -36.16 38.37
CA TYR A 73 38.16 -35.37 38.89
C TYR A 73 38.73 -36.04 40.15
N GLU A 74 40.05 -35.96 40.33
CA GLU A 74 40.73 -36.49 41.50
C GLU A 74 40.57 -35.51 42.67
N LYS A 75 39.69 -35.83 43.62
CA LYS A 75 39.36 -34.96 44.78
C LYS A 75 40.56 -34.46 45.61
N GLN A 76 41.74 -35.08 45.48
CA GLN A 76 42.97 -34.69 46.18
C GLN A 76 43.87 -33.73 45.38
N LYS A 77 43.88 -33.82 44.04
CA LYS A 77 44.76 -33.01 43.17
C LYS A 77 44.01 -31.91 42.43
N GLU A 78 42.69 -32.03 42.33
CA GLU A 78 41.86 -31.20 41.46
C GLU A 78 40.61 -30.72 42.21
N VAL A 79 40.21 -29.48 41.93
CA VAL A 79 39.01 -28.85 42.49
C VAL A 79 38.04 -28.52 41.35
N LEU A 80 36.86 -29.14 41.38
CA LEU A 80 35.79 -28.87 40.42
C LEU A 80 34.74 -27.93 41.02
N MET A 81 34.50 -26.80 40.36
CA MET A 81 33.50 -25.81 40.79
C MET A 81 32.46 -25.57 39.72
N PHE A 82 31.21 -25.36 40.14
CA PHE A 82 30.14 -24.91 39.27
C PHE A 82 29.89 -23.42 39.51
N VAL A 83 29.98 -22.61 38.47
CA VAL A 83 29.72 -21.17 38.49
C VAL A 83 28.37 -20.91 37.82
N ASP A 84 27.41 -20.47 38.61
CA ASP A 84 26.06 -20.12 38.17
C ASP A 84 26.01 -18.66 37.65
N ARG A 85 25.03 -18.34 36.78
CA ARG A 85 24.71 -17.00 36.23
C ARG A 85 25.79 -16.38 35.33
N ILE A 86 26.37 -17.19 34.46
CA ILE A 86 27.28 -16.74 33.41
C ILE A 86 26.51 -16.39 32.13
N TYR A 87 25.49 -17.19 31.78
CA TYR A 87 24.72 -17.04 30.55
C TYR A 87 23.24 -16.69 30.83
N PRO A 88 22.60 -15.85 30.00
CA PRO A 88 21.18 -15.52 30.14
C PRO A 88 20.28 -16.73 29.82
N ARG A 89 19.72 -17.34 30.86
CA ARG A 89 18.87 -18.56 30.77
C ARG A 89 17.63 -18.40 29.88
N TRP A 90 17.04 -17.21 29.84
CA TRP A 90 15.87 -16.93 28.99
C TRP A 90 16.22 -17.04 27.51
N LEU A 91 17.44 -16.66 27.14
CA LEU A 91 17.95 -16.74 25.77
C LEU A 91 18.15 -18.20 25.34
N ALA A 92 18.66 -19.05 26.25
CA ALA A 92 18.78 -20.49 26.00
C ALA A 92 17.40 -21.11 25.70
N LYS A 93 16.37 -20.81 26.50
CA LYS A 93 15.01 -21.33 26.24
C LYS A 93 14.41 -20.84 24.92
N LEU A 94 14.61 -19.57 24.56
CA LEU A 94 14.12 -19.01 23.29
C LEU A 94 14.87 -19.53 22.06
N SER A 95 16.18 -19.75 22.18
CA SER A 95 17.02 -20.31 21.11
C SER A 95 16.60 -21.73 20.70
N TYR A 96 16.04 -22.51 21.64
CA TYR A 96 15.48 -23.84 21.38
C TYR A 96 14.01 -23.82 20.94
N SER A 97 13.34 -22.65 20.91
CA SER A 97 11.97 -22.51 20.38
C SER A 97 11.97 -22.52 18.85
N HIS A 98 11.06 -23.29 18.24
CA HIS A 98 10.97 -23.38 16.77
C HIS A 98 10.60 -22.04 16.11
N LEU A 99 9.74 -21.23 16.74
CA LEU A 99 9.24 -19.96 16.19
C LEU A 99 10.22 -18.78 16.42
N TRP A 100 10.83 -18.73 17.61
CA TRP A 100 11.67 -17.60 18.02
C TRP A 100 13.17 -17.86 17.86
N GLY A 101 13.56 -19.13 17.66
CA GLY A 101 14.94 -19.54 17.53
C GLY A 101 15.66 -18.87 16.35
N TRP A 102 14.98 -18.65 15.22
CA TRP A 102 15.58 -17.96 14.07
C TRP A 102 15.99 -16.51 14.39
N PHE A 103 15.17 -15.79 15.16
CA PHE A 103 15.45 -14.40 15.54
C PHE A 103 16.54 -14.27 16.61
N PHE A 104 16.61 -15.20 17.57
CA PHE A 104 17.50 -15.08 18.74
C PHE A 104 18.77 -15.93 18.68
N LYS A 105 18.89 -16.88 17.74
CA LYS A 105 20.12 -17.65 17.46
C LYS A 105 21.36 -16.77 17.26
N PRO A 106 21.35 -15.69 16.46
CA PRO A 106 22.54 -14.85 16.32
C PRO A 106 22.94 -14.19 17.64
N LEU A 107 21.98 -13.86 18.51
CA LEU A 107 22.27 -13.29 19.83
C LEU A 107 22.88 -14.34 20.79
N SER A 108 22.45 -15.61 20.74
CA SER A 108 22.95 -16.67 21.63
C SER A 108 24.33 -17.23 21.24
N LEU A 109 24.73 -17.11 19.97
CA LEU A 109 26.02 -17.56 19.43
C LEU A 109 27.16 -16.52 19.56
N THR A 110 26.86 -15.28 19.96
CA THR A 110 27.87 -14.19 20.02
C THR A 110 28.74 -14.19 21.27
N SER A 111 28.41 -14.98 22.29
CA SER A 111 29.25 -15.12 23.49
C SER A 111 30.24 -16.26 23.27
N ASP A 112 31.44 -15.91 22.79
CA ASP A 112 32.57 -16.83 22.67
C ASP A 112 32.97 -17.38 24.06
N ASP A 113 33.04 -18.70 24.21
CA ASP A 113 33.26 -19.35 25.51
C ASP A 113 34.67 -19.07 26.05
N GLU A 114 35.66 -18.87 25.18
CA GLU A 114 37.02 -18.46 25.57
C GLU A 114 37.07 -17.03 26.13
N SER A 115 36.29 -16.12 25.53
CA SER A 115 36.16 -14.75 26.03
C SER A 115 35.49 -14.71 27.40
N VAL A 116 34.48 -15.57 27.63
CA VAL A 116 33.81 -15.72 28.94
C VAL A 116 34.75 -16.34 29.98
N LYS A 117 35.51 -17.37 29.61
CA LYS A 117 36.52 -18.01 30.45
C LYS A 117 37.57 -17.01 30.93
N LYS A 118 38.13 -16.19 30.03
CA LYS A 118 39.11 -15.14 30.35
C LYS A 118 38.55 -14.15 31.36
N ASN A 119 37.39 -13.56 31.06
CA ASN A 119 36.74 -12.59 31.95
C ASN A 119 36.48 -13.17 33.36
N LEU A 120 36.12 -14.44 33.44
CA LEU A 120 35.84 -15.11 34.71
C LEU A 120 37.12 -15.45 35.49
N VAL A 121 38.17 -15.89 34.81
CA VAL A 121 39.48 -16.15 35.42
C VAL A 121 40.10 -14.84 35.91
N ASP A 122 39.98 -13.75 35.16
CA ASP A 122 40.40 -12.41 35.56
C ASP A 122 39.64 -11.96 36.83
N LEU A 123 38.32 -12.19 36.87
CA LEU A 123 37.50 -11.90 38.06
C LEU A 123 37.95 -12.67 39.30
N ILE A 124 38.40 -13.91 39.15
CA ILE A 124 38.88 -14.78 40.24
C ILE A 124 40.31 -14.41 40.67
N ASN A 125 41.19 -14.09 39.72
CA ASN A 125 42.62 -13.82 39.92
C ASN A 125 42.94 -12.35 39.65
N ASN A 126 42.34 -11.47 40.45
CA ASN A 126 42.50 -10.01 40.34
C ASN A 126 43.81 -9.52 41.00
N ASN A 127 44.29 -8.35 40.58
CA ASN A 127 45.51 -7.72 41.12
C ASN A 127 45.51 -7.53 42.65
N LEU A 128 44.33 -7.44 43.27
CA LEU A 128 44.12 -7.28 44.72
C LEU A 128 44.05 -8.61 45.48
N HIS A 129 43.66 -9.70 44.81
CA HIS A 129 43.41 -11.01 45.42
C HIS A 129 43.94 -12.12 44.50
N ARG A 130 45.23 -12.43 44.63
CA ARG A 130 45.89 -13.44 43.80
C ARG A 130 45.63 -14.85 44.31
N LEU A 131 45.41 -15.78 43.40
CA LEU A 131 45.39 -17.21 43.71
C LEU A 131 46.80 -17.69 44.11
N PRO A 132 46.93 -18.81 44.85
CA PRO A 132 48.22 -19.40 45.17
C PRO A 132 49.04 -19.69 43.89
N PRO A 133 50.37 -19.51 43.92
CA PRO A 133 51.21 -19.74 42.74
C PRO A 133 51.08 -21.20 42.27
N GLY A 134 50.72 -21.39 41.00
CA GLY A 134 50.47 -22.71 40.37
C GLY A 134 48.99 -23.12 40.29
N ALA A 135 48.05 -22.30 40.78
CA ALA A 135 46.62 -22.58 40.65
C ALA A 135 46.11 -22.07 39.29
N GLU A 136 46.06 -22.97 38.31
CA GLU A 136 45.59 -22.65 36.95
C GLU A 136 44.24 -23.33 36.64
N CYS A 137 43.45 -22.65 35.80
CA CYS A 137 42.20 -23.19 35.27
C CYS A 137 42.51 -24.20 34.16
N GLU A 138 42.44 -25.49 34.48
CA GLU A 138 42.70 -26.58 33.55
C GLU A 138 41.59 -26.71 32.51
N ARG A 139 40.33 -26.70 32.94
CA ARG A 139 39.18 -26.97 32.06
C ARG A 139 38.01 -26.04 32.36
N PHE A 140 37.39 -25.53 31.30
CA PHE A 140 36.16 -24.74 31.33
C PHE A 140 35.11 -25.41 30.45
N VAL A 141 33.95 -25.74 31.00
CA VAL A 141 32.84 -26.36 30.25
C VAL A 141 31.57 -25.53 30.42
N ALA A 142 31.12 -24.92 29.33
CA ALA A 142 29.95 -24.06 29.32
C ALA A 142 28.63 -24.87 29.38
N LEU A 143 27.75 -24.52 30.32
CA LEU A 143 26.42 -25.11 30.50
C LEU A 143 25.34 -24.06 30.17
N ARG A 144 25.25 -23.68 28.88
CA ARG A 144 24.37 -22.58 28.41
C ARG A 144 22.90 -22.79 28.77
N ARG A 145 22.41 -24.03 28.76
CA ARG A 145 21.03 -24.40 29.15
C ARG A 145 20.72 -24.02 30.61
N ASP A 146 21.64 -24.32 31.51
CA ASP A 146 21.51 -24.06 32.94
C ASP A 146 21.96 -22.65 33.32
N GLY A 147 22.62 -21.94 32.40
CA GLY A 147 23.08 -20.57 32.59
C GLY A 147 24.40 -20.44 33.32
N GLY A 148 25.19 -21.51 33.44
CA GLY A 148 26.44 -21.55 34.20
C GLY A 148 27.57 -22.26 33.45
N ALA A 149 28.68 -22.53 34.13
CA ALA A 149 29.80 -23.30 33.61
C ALA A 149 30.50 -24.10 34.72
N PHE A 150 31.12 -25.22 34.35
CA PHE A 150 32.01 -25.96 35.23
C PHE A 150 33.46 -25.53 34.99
N ILE A 151 34.20 -25.39 36.08
CA ILE A 151 35.60 -24.96 36.07
C ILE A 151 36.42 -25.90 36.93
N LYS A 152 37.46 -26.47 36.33
CA LYS A 152 38.40 -27.37 36.98
C LYS A 152 39.70 -26.62 37.25
N PHE A 153 40.10 -26.58 38.52
CA PHE A 153 41.34 -25.97 38.99
C PHE A 153 42.30 -27.03 39.49
N LEU A 154 43.57 -26.91 39.12
CA LEU A 154 44.65 -27.73 39.70
C LEU A 154 45.05 -27.19 41.07
N VAL A 155 45.22 -28.09 42.05
CA VAL A 155 45.66 -27.73 43.40
C VAL A 155 47.19 -27.68 43.43
N PRO A 156 47.81 -26.53 43.76
CA PRO A 156 49.27 -26.43 43.86
C PRO A 156 49.86 -27.35 44.93
N PRO A 157 51.06 -27.93 44.68
CA PRO A 157 51.75 -28.78 45.65
C PRO A 157 52.07 -27.98 46.92
N GLY A 158 51.43 -28.34 48.03
CA GLY A 158 51.58 -27.66 49.34
C GLY A 158 50.38 -26.83 49.80
N SER A 159 49.31 -26.72 48.99
CA SER A 159 48.08 -26.00 49.38
C SER A 159 46.91 -26.98 49.67
N ASN A 160 46.01 -26.60 50.58
CA ASN A 160 44.84 -27.41 50.91
C ASN A 160 43.70 -27.12 49.90
N PRO A 161 43.03 -28.14 49.31
CA PRO A 161 41.90 -27.92 48.40
C PRO A 161 40.78 -27.08 49.04
N LYS A 162 40.57 -27.21 50.36
CA LYS A 162 39.57 -26.41 51.08
C LYS A 162 39.91 -24.93 51.14
N SER A 163 41.19 -24.58 51.30
CA SER A 163 41.61 -23.16 51.30
C SER A 163 41.54 -22.55 49.91
N LEU A 164 41.80 -23.33 48.86
CA LEU A 164 41.68 -22.88 47.47
C LEU A 164 40.22 -22.57 47.12
N VAL A 165 39.29 -23.46 47.45
CA VAL A 165 37.84 -23.23 47.26
C VAL A 165 37.37 -21.97 47.98
N ALA A 166 37.75 -21.82 49.26
CA ALA A 166 37.36 -20.65 50.04
C ALA A 166 37.95 -19.34 49.47
N ALA A 167 39.16 -19.39 48.93
CA ALA A 167 39.78 -18.25 48.24
C ALA A 167 39.01 -17.88 46.96
N ILE A 168 38.67 -18.86 46.11
CA ILE A 168 37.92 -18.62 44.87
C ILE A 168 36.53 -18.05 45.17
N GLU A 169 35.80 -18.63 46.13
CA GLU A 169 34.48 -18.13 46.54
C GLU A 169 34.55 -16.70 47.08
N LYS A 170 35.58 -16.37 47.88
CA LYS A 170 35.78 -15.03 48.44
C LYS A 170 36.17 -14.02 47.35
N ASN A 171 37.08 -14.39 46.45
CA ASN A 171 37.56 -13.52 45.38
C ASN A 171 36.43 -13.15 44.41
N LEU A 172 35.56 -14.11 44.05
CA LEU A 172 34.39 -13.85 43.21
C LEU A 172 33.41 -12.87 43.86
N LEU A 173 33.14 -13.02 45.16
CA LEU A 173 32.27 -12.10 45.90
C LEU A 173 32.88 -10.70 46.04
N GLN A 174 34.21 -10.58 46.09
CA GLN A 174 34.92 -9.31 46.27
C GLN A 174 35.17 -8.57 44.94
N GLY A 175 35.59 -9.25 43.87
CA GLY A 175 35.74 -8.68 42.52
C GLY A 175 34.42 -8.13 41.98
N GLN A 176 33.30 -8.76 42.35
CA GLN A 176 31.94 -8.31 42.05
C GLN A 176 31.60 -6.90 42.57
N ARG A 177 32.12 -6.48 43.73
CA ARG A 177 31.78 -5.17 44.33
C ARG A 177 32.42 -3.98 43.60
N ALA A 178 33.49 -4.24 42.84
CA ALA A 178 34.22 -3.23 42.09
C ALA A 178 33.61 -2.96 40.69
N ASP A 179 33.26 -4.01 39.93
CA ASP A 179 32.77 -3.87 38.54
C ASP A 179 31.25 -3.66 38.41
N TRP A 180 30.44 -4.07 39.40
CA TRP A 180 28.97 -3.95 39.36
C TRP A 180 28.47 -2.49 39.28
N ARG A 181 29.27 -1.51 39.73
CA ARG A 181 28.88 -0.10 39.76
C ARG A 181 29.14 0.67 38.46
N SER A 182 29.87 0.11 37.49
CA SER A 182 30.38 0.86 36.33
C SER A 182 29.75 0.51 34.98
N ASN A 183 28.92 -0.54 34.85
CA ASN A 183 28.45 -1.04 33.54
C ASN A 183 26.95 -1.37 33.48
N ILE A 184 26.27 -0.90 32.41
CA ILE A 184 24.86 -1.19 32.07
C ILE A 184 24.57 -2.69 31.93
N LYS A 185 25.60 -3.50 31.58
CA LYS A 185 25.52 -4.97 31.52
C LYS A 185 25.27 -5.62 32.90
N GLY A 186 25.66 -4.96 34.00
CA GLY A 186 25.39 -5.43 35.37
C GLY A 186 23.91 -5.37 35.76
N PHE A 187 23.11 -4.49 35.14
CA PHE A 187 21.67 -4.41 35.42
C PHE A 187 20.89 -5.63 34.90
N LEU A 188 21.36 -6.26 33.81
CA LEU A 188 20.64 -7.33 33.10
C LEU A 188 21.03 -8.75 33.56
N LEU A 189 22.19 -8.94 34.21
CA LEU A 189 22.70 -10.26 34.63
C LEU A 189 23.09 -10.22 36.11
N PRO A 190 22.45 -11.02 36.99
CA PRO A 190 22.83 -11.10 38.40
C PRO A 190 24.22 -11.73 38.55
N ALA A 191 24.94 -11.33 39.60
CA ALA A 191 26.33 -11.74 39.77
C ALA A 191 26.56 -13.26 39.82
N PRO A 192 27.71 -13.73 39.26
CA PRO A 192 28.04 -15.14 39.23
C PRO A 192 28.34 -15.66 40.63
N LYS A 193 27.95 -16.91 40.89
CA LYS A 193 28.23 -17.57 42.17
C LYS A 193 28.87 -18.93 41.92
N ALA A 194 30.07 -19.14 42.45
CA ALA A 194 30.74 -20.42 42.41
C ALA A 194 30.41 -21.26 43.65
N LEU A 195 30.25 -22.57 43.46
CA LEU A 195 30.14 -23.55 44.54
C LEU A 195 30.96 -24.79 44.19
N LEU A 196 31.54 -25.41 45.22
CA LEU A 196 32.22 -26.69 45.08
C LEU A 196 31.24 -27.81 44.68
N VAL A 197 31.60 -28.52 43.62
CA VAL A 197 30.91 -29.75 43.20
C VAL A 197 31.33 -30.89 44.14
N LYS A 198 30.35 -31.59 44.71
CA LYS A 198 30.57 -32.68 45.69
C LYS A 198 30.49 -34.07 45.07
N GLY A 199 29.62 -34.22 44.07
CA GLY A 199 29.42 -35.47 43.32
C GLY A 199 30.24 -35.51 42.02
N THR A 200 29.90 -36.45 41.15
CA THR A 200 30.36 -36.56 39.76
C THR A 200 29.27 -36.00 38.84
N PRO A 201 29.39 -34.75 38.35
CA PRO A 201 28.34 -34.13 37.58
C PRO A 201 28.22 -34.79 36.20
N TRP A 202 26.98 -34.93 35.75
CA TRP A 202 26.65 -35.43 34.43
C TRP A 202 26.18 -34.27 33.54
N ILE A 203 26.97 -33.97 32.50
CA ILE A 203 26.63 -32.99 31.47
C ILE A 203 25.69 -33.67 30.49
N GLU A 204 24.39 -33.47 30.68
CA GLU A 204 23.34 -33.94 29.79
C GLU A 204 22.98 -32.88 28.72
N ASP A 205 22.87 -33.29 27.45
CA ASP A 205 22.33 -32.46 26.34
C ASP A 205 20.83 -32.74 26.07
N LEU A 206 20.13 -33.30 27.06
CA LEU A 206 18.69 -33.54 26.97
C LEU A 206 17.91 -32.21 27.07
N SER A 207 16.75 -32.11 26.42
CA SER A 207 15.86 -30.93 26.40
C SER A 207 15.12 -30.66 27.73
N ARG A 208 15.80 -30.89 28.87
CA ARG A 208 15.30 -30.69 30.23
C ARG A 208 15.76 -29.33 30.76
N PHE A 209 14.90 -28.31 30.62
CA PHE A 209 15.23 -26.96 31.09
C PHE A 209 15.10 -26.82 32.61
N PRO A 210 15.89 -25.93 33.24
CA PRO A 210 15.81 -25.66 34.67
C PRO A 210 14.41 -25.26 35.13
N SER A 211 13.97 -25.83 36.25
CA SER A 211 12.76 -25.49 36.97
C SER A 211 13.07 -25.34 38.46
N SER A 212 12.09 -24.94 39.27
CA SER A 212 12.25 -24.87 40.73
C SER A 212 12.05 -26.22 41.42
N GLN A 213 11.66 -27.26 40.69
CA GLN A 213 11.41 -28.60 41.22
C GLN A 213 12.48 -29.59 40.75
N LEU A 214 13.06 -30.29 41.72
CA LEU A 214 14.11 -31.27 41.52
C LEU A 214 13.60 -32.67 41.83
N LYS A 215 13.84 -33.59 40.91
CA LYS A 215 13.63 -35.03 41.04
C LYS A 215 14.92 -35.67 41.56
N VAL A 216 14.85 -36.33 42.71
CA VAL A 216 15.96 -37.03 43.35
C VAL A 216 15.74 -38.53 43.22
N ILE A 217 16.56 -39.19 42.41
CA ILE A 217 16.54 -40.63 42.19
C ILE A 217 17.66 -41.23 43.03
N PHE A 218 17.33 -42.27 43.80
CA PHE A 218 18.26 -42.97 44.68
C PHE A 218 18.64 -44.30 44.02
N GLU A 219 19.93 -44.55 43.92
CA GLU A 219 20.49 -45.85 43.59
C GLU A 219 21.11 -46.37 44.88
N GLY A 220 20.36 -47.21 45.61
CA GLY A 220 20.64 -47.61 47.00
C GLY A 220 19.49 -47.28 47.96
N GLU A 221 19.79 -47.24 49.26
CA GLU A 221 18.81 -46.92 50.31
C GLU A 221 18.36 -45.45 50.20
N ALA A 222 17.05 -45.21 50.27
CA ALA A 222 16.46 -43.88 50.15
C ALA A 222 16.74 -43.03 51.40
N LEU A 223 17.08 -41.75 51.20
CA LEU A 223 17.34 -40.82 52.29
C LEU A 223 16.03 -40.35 52.95
N THR A 224 16.10 -40.05 54.25
CA THR A 224 14.97 -39.44 54.97
C THR A 224 14.76 -37.98 54.58
N GLU A 225 13.61 -37.40 54.97
CA GLU A 225 13.30 -36.01 54.69
C GLU A 225 14.31 -35.05 55.34
N GLU A 226 14.76 -35.35 56.56
CA GLU A 226 15.73 -34.55 57.31
C GLU A 226 17.12 -34.58 56.66
N GLU A 227 17.52 -35.74 56.16
CA GLU A 227 18.78 -35.92 55.43
C GLU A 227 18.76 -35.13 54.11
N LEU A 228 17.65 -35.19 53.37
CA LEU A 228 17.43 -34.38 52.17
C LEU A 228 17.44 -32.88 52.49
N TYR A 229 16.78 -32.47 53.57
CA TYR A 229 16.78 -31.07 54.00
C TYR A 229 18.21 -30.59 54.28
N SER A 230 18.99 -31.32 55.09
CA SER A 230 20.37 -30.96 55.43
C SER A 230 21.28 -30.88 54.19
N LEU A 231 21.10 -31.82 53.25
CA LEU A 231 21.88 -31.87 52.01
C LEU A 231 21.60 -30.69 51.08
N PHE A 232 20.31 -30.37 50.86
CA PHE A 232 19.88 -29.39 49.87
C PHE A 232 19.80 -27.95 50.41
N ARG A 233 19.64 -27.76 51.72
CA ARG A 233 19.46 -26.43 52.34
C ARG A 233 20.61 -25.46 52.05
N ARG A 234 21.83 -25.97 51.88
CA ARG A 234 23.03 -25.14 51.59
C ARG A 234 22.98 -24.43 50.24
N TYR A 235 22.15 -24.89 49.30
CA TYR A 235 22.06 -24.32 47.95
C TYR A 235 20.96 -23.26 47.82
N GLY A 236 19.98 -23.25 48.74
CA GLY A 236 18.97 -22.21 48.83
C GLY A 236 17.77 -22.59 49.69
N LEU A 237 16.77 -21.69 49.71
CA LEU A 237 15.54 -21.89 50.45
C LEU A 237 14.69 -22.99 49.79
N ILE A 238 14.40 -24.03 50.55
CA ILE A 238 13.49 -25.11 50.19
C ILE A 238 12.07 -24.69 50.62
N VAL A 239 11.10 -24.86 49.72
CA VAL A 239 9.67 -24.63 49.96
C VAL A 239 9.03 -25.88 50.51
N ASP A 240 9.33 -27.03 49.90
CA ASP A 240 8.70 -28.31 50.23
C ASP A 240 9.60 -29.49 49.82
N ILE A 241 9.51 -30.61 50.55
CA ILE A 241 10.18 -31.87 50.27
C ILE A 241 9.11 -32.97 50.31
N SER A 242 8.87 -33.63 49.18
CA SER A 242 8.10 -34.88 49.18
C SER A 242 9.07 -36.06 49.28
N PRO A 243 9.00 -36.88 50.34
CA PRO A 243 9.91 -38.00 50.53
C PRO A 243 9.72 -39.06 49.44
N TYR A 244 10.65 -40.03 49.40
CA TYR A 244 10.58 -41.13 48.46
C TYR A 244 9.28 -41.94 48.63
N SER A 245 8.57 -42.19 47.54
CA SER A 245 7.40 -43.08 47.51
C SER A 245 7.60 -44.18 46.47
N SER A 246 7.32 -45.43 46.85
CA SER A 246 7.42 -46.60 45.96
C SER A 246 6.53 -46.50 44.72
N SER A 247 5.51 -45.64 44.74
CA SER A 247 4.62 -45.36 43.59
C SER A 247 5.26 -44.47 42.51
N THR A 248 6.13 -43.55 42.91
CA THR A 248 6.77 -42.57 42.01
C THR A 248 8.23 -42.91 41.72
N GLY A 249 8.90 -43.60 42.63
CA GLY A 249 10.30 -44.04 42.48
C GLY A 249 11.34 -42.93 42.64
N PHE A 250 10.98 -41.78 43.21
CA PHE A 250 11.90 -40.66 43.46
C PHE A 250 11.38 -39.75 44.58
N ALA A 251 12.25 -38.94 45.19
CA ALA A 251 11.85 -37.83 46.07
C ALA A 251 11.80 -36.51 45.28
N ARG A 252 10.92 -35.58 45.67
CA ARG A 252 10.80 -34.26 45.04
C ARG A 252 11.25 -33.18 46.01
N VAL A 253 12.14 -32.31 45.56
CA VAL A 253 12.56 -31.13 46.33
C VAL A 253 12.14 -29.88 45.57
N THR A 254 11.31 -29.05 46.19
CA THR A 254 10.85 -27.79 45.61
C THR A 254 11.60 -26.63 46.23
N PHE A 255 12.37 -25.90 45.43
CA PHE A 255 13.08 -24.70 45.86
C PHE A 255 12.26 -23.43 45.62
N LYS A 256 12.54 -22.37 46.39
CA LYS A 256 11.94 -21.04 46.16
C LYS A 256 12.44 -20.37 44.87
N SER A 257 13.65 -20.71 44.43
CA SER A 257 14.32 -20.12 43.26
C SER A 257 14.87 -21.21 42.35
N THR A 258 14.77 -20.99 41.04
CA THR A 258 15.39 -21.86 40.01
C THR A 258 16.91 -21.94 40.16
N ASP A 259 17.56 -20.87 40.61
CA ASP A 259 19.02 -20.81 40.84
C ASP A 259 19.45 -21.79 41.93
N ALA A 260 18.66 -21.93 42.99
CA ALA A 260 18.93 -22.89 44.05
C ALA A 260 18.85 -24.34 43.54
N CYS A 261 17.84 -24.61 42.70
CA CYS A 261 17.66 -25.90 42.04
C CYS A 261 18.83 -26.23 41.09
N ILE A 262 19.27 -25.28 40.27
CA ILE A 262 20.40 -25.45 39.35
C ILE A 262 21.68 -25.76 40.09
N ARG A 263 22.00 -24.96 41.12
CA ARG A 263 23.19 -25.17 41.96
C ARG A 263 23.14 -26.53 42.66
N ALA A 264 21.99 -26.90 43.22
CA ALA A 264 21.79 -28.19 43.87
C ALA A 264 22.02 -29.36 42.90
N LYS A 265 21.39 -29.32 41.72
CA LYS A 265 21.57 -30.34 40.68
C LYS A 265 23.04 -30.48 40.30
N ASN A 266 23.66 -29.40 39.84
CA ASN A 266 24.99 -29.45 39.24
C ASN A 266 26.11 -29.72 40.27
N CYS A 267 25.87 -29.45 41.57
CA CYS A 267 26.86 -29.72 42.62
C CYS A 267 26.70 -31.09 43.31
N ILE A 268 25.49 -31.65 43.41
CA ILE A 268 25.22 -32.88 44.20
C ILE A 268 25.09 -34.13 43.34
N THR A 269 24.69 -34.01 42.07
CA THR A 269 24.50 -35.18 41.19
C THR A 269 25.73 -36.08 41.19
N GLY A 270 25.54 -37.39 41.31
CA GLY A 270 26.62 -38.39 41.38
C GLY A 270 27.34 -38.43 42.75
N MET A 271 26.79 -37.82 43.80
CA MET A 271 27.36 -37.91 45.14
C MET A 271 27.04 -39.27 45.77
N THR A 272 28.09 -39.92 46.29
CA THR A 272 27.99 -41.14 47.08
C THR A 272 27.87 -40.80 48.57
N LEU A 273 26.87 -41.37 49.24
CA LEU A 273 26.58 -41.23 50.67
C LEU A 273 26.67 -42.60 51.38
N ASN A 274 26.78 -42.59 52.71
CA ASN A 274 26.81 -43.80 53.56
C ASN A 274 27.90 -44.83 53.18
N GLY A 275 29.13 -44.37 52.90
CA GLY A 275 30.24 -45.26 52.58
C GLY A 275 30.12 -45.97 51.22
N LYS A 276 29.65 -45.25 50.19
CA LYS A 276 29.36 -45.74 48.82
C LYS A 276 28.09 -46.59 48.65
N LYS A 277 27.18 -46.61 49.63
CA LYS A 277 25.94 -47.42 49.55
C LYS A 277 24.79 -46.77 48.78
N THR A 278 24.74 -45.43 48.71
CA THR A 278 23.68 -44.70 48.00
C THR A 278 24.29 -43.65 47.09
N THR A 279 23.93 -43.67 45.80
CA THR A 279 24.24 -42.64 44.80
C THR A 279 22.99 -41.82 44.46
N LEU A 280 23.17 -40.50 44.36
CA LEU A 280 22.08 -39.57 44.06
C LEU A 280 22.12 -39.09 42.61
N HIS A 281 21.02 -39.29 41.87
CA HIS A 281 20.85 -38.77 40.51
C HIS A 281 19.75 -37.72 40.47
N LEU A 282 20.07 -36.52 39.98
CA LEU A 282 19.18 -35.36 40.05
C LEU A 282 18.70 -34.93 38.66
N GLN A 283 17.39 -34.70 38.51
CA GLN A 283 16.76 -34.28 37.26
C GLN A 283 15.78 -33.11 37.49
N TYR A 284 15.60 -32.22 36.52
CA TYR A 284 14.58 -31.16 36.61
C TYR A 284 13.19 -31.71 36.30
N ILE A 285 12.16 -31.27 37.03
CA ILE A 285 10.74 -31.54 36.72
C ILE A 285 10.15 -30.31 36.01
N PRO A 286 9.58 -30.43 34.80
CA PRO A 286 8.96 -29.28 34.13
C PRO A 286 7.76 -28.77 34.95
N MET A 287 7.68 -27.45 35.14
CA MET A 287 6.49 -26.83 35.73
C MET A 287 5.43 -26.61 34.64
N GLU A 288 4.29 -27.30 34.76
CA GLU A 288 3.10 -27.01 33.96
C GLU A 288 2.49 -25.69 34.41
N ARG A 289 2.57 -24.67 33.55
CA ARG A 289 1.85 -23.41 33.77
C ARG A 289 0.56 -23.46 32.97
N VAL A 290 -0.57 -23.45 33.66
CA VAL A 290 -1.89 -23.35 33.01
C VAL A 290 -2.07 -21.91 32.54
N ASN A 291 -1.88 -21.67 31.25
CA ASN A 291 -2.13 -20.38 30.65
C ASN A 291 -3.64 -20.25 30.35
N HIS A 292 -4.38 -19.59 31.24
CA HIS A 292 -5.83 -19.43 31.12
C HIS A 292 -6.27 -18.80 29.78
N ILE A 293 -5.45 -17.89 29.22
CA ILE A 293 -5.73 -17.25 27.92
C ILE A 293 -5.60 -18.25 26.79
N THR A 294 -4.54 -19.07 26.76
CA THR A 294 -4.36 -20.05 25.68
C THR A 294 -5.40 -21.14 25.77
N SER A 295 -5.77 -21.57 26.99
CA SER A 295 -6.86 -22.52 27.19
C SER A 295 -8.23 -21.94 26.83
N PHE A 296 -8.46 -20.64 27.05
CA PHE A 296 -9.69 -19.96 26.64
C PHE A 296 -9.78 -19.86 25.11
N ILE A 297 -8.70 -19.45 24.44
CA ILE A 297 -8.64 -19.39 22.97
C ILE A 297 -8.84 -20.77 22.36
N SER A 298 -8.22 -21.82 22.91
CA SER A 298 -8.38 -23.18 22.40
C SER A 298 -9.75 -23.78 22.67
N SER A 299 -10.39 -23.43 23.79
CA SER A 299 -11.72 -23.94 24.16
C SER A 299 -12.87 -23.20 23.48
N HIS A 300 -12.71 -21.89 23.20
CA HIS A 300 -13.77 -21.03 22.68
C HIS A 300 -13.38 -20.35 21.36
N GLN A 301 -12.81 -21.09 20.41
CA GLN A 301 -12.34 -20.54 19.12
C GLN A 301 -13.41 -19.73 18.37
N ARG A 302 -14.68 -20.14 18.44
CA ARG A 302 -15.82 -19.46 17.78
C ARG A 302 -16.08 -18.03 18.29
N ILE A 303 -15.74 -17.74 19.53
CA ILE A 303 -15.93 -16.42 20.16
C ILE A 303 -14.59 -15.67 20.22
N ALA A 304 -13.53 -16.38 20.62
CA ALA A 304 -12.22 -15.78 20.85
C ALA A 304 -11.59 -15.22 19.56
N ILE A 305 -11.69 -15.92 18.42
CA ILE A 305 -11.07 -15.46 17.17
C ILE A 305 -11.72 -14.16 16.66
N PRO A 306 -13.07 -14.06 16.53
CA PRO A 306 -13.72 -12.79 16.16
C PRO A 306 -13.41 -11.65 17.12
N VAL A 307 -13.41 -11.89 18.44
CA VAL A 307 -13.12 -10.84 19.44
C VAL A 307 -11.68 -10.36 19.33
N ILE A 308 -10.71 -11.26 19.15
CA ILE A 308 -9.30 -10.89 18.96
C ILE A 308 -9.12 -10.09 17.67
N LEU A 309 -9.75 -10.51 16.56
CA LEU A 309 -9.68 -9.77 15.30
C LEU A 309 -10.31 -8.38 15.42
N ALA A 310 -11.45 -8.26 16.10
CA ALA A 310 -12.09 -6.98 16.37
C ALA A 310 -11.20 -6.08 17.24
N LEU A 311 -10.56 -6.61 18.28
CA LEU A 311 -9.64 -5.87 19.14
C LEU A 311 -8.38 -5.42 18.39
N LEU A 312 -7.82 -6.28 17.53
CA LEU A 312 -6.69 -5.92 16.67
C LEU A 312 -7.08 -4.85 15.65
N ALA A 313 -8.27 -4.94 15.05
CA ALA A 313 -8.77 -3.94 14.10
C ALA A 313 -8.99 -2.58 14.78
N THR A 314 -9.61 -2.54 15.96
CA THR A 314 -9.82 -1.29 16.71
C THR A 314 -8.51 -0.68 17.17
N LEU A 315 -7.57 -1.50 17.65
CA LEU A 315 -6.24 -1.04 18.03
C LEU A 315 -5.47 -0.49 16.82
N ALA A 316 -5.60 -1.14 15.64
CA ALA A 316 -4.97 -0.67 14.42
C ALA A 316 -5.53 0.70 13.97
N VAL A 317 -6.85 0.89 14.00
CA VAL A 317 -7.50 2.17 13.69
C VAL A 317 -7.02 3.27 14.63
N LEU A 318 -7.03 3.01 15.95
CA LEU A 318 -6.60 3.96 16.98
C LEU A 318 -5.15 4.41 16.82
N ILE A 319 -4.26 3.51 16.39
CA ILE A 319 -2.84 3.82 16.20
C ILE A 319 -2.58 4.47 14.83
N PHE A 320 -3.13 3.92 13.75
CA PHE A 320 -2.72 4.28 12.40
C PHE A 320 -3.52 5.43 11.79
N GLU A 321 -4.77 5.70 12.19
CA GLU A 321 -5.52 6.84 11.65
C GLU A 321 -4.90 8.20 11.99
N PRO A 322 -4.50 8.49 13.24
CA PRO A 322 -3.83 9.75 13.56
C PRO A 322 -2.52 9.94 12.80
N ILE A 323 -1.80 8.84 12.56
CA ILE A 323 -0.57 8.83 11.76
C ILE A 323 -0.89 9.21 10.31
N ARG A 324 -1.90 8.57 9.70
CA ARG A 324 -2.33 8.85 8.32
C ARG A 324 -2.81 10.28 8.15
N GLU A 325 -3.59 10.79 9.09
CA GLU A 325 -4.04 12.19 9.10
C GLU A 325 -2.84 13.16 9.07
N HIS A 326 -1.82 12.91 9.88
CA HIS A 326 -0.61 13.74 9.91
C HIS A 326 0.21 13.65 8.62
N PHE A 327 0.28 12.48 7.97
CA PHE A 327 0.94 12.36 6.67
C PHE A 327 0.21 13.13 5.56
N ILE A 328 -1.12 13.14 5.58
CA ILE A 328 -1.93 13.95 4.67
C ILE A 328 -1.70 15.45 4.95
N GLU A 329 -1.71 15.87 6.22
CA GLU A 329 -1.41 17.25 6.61
C GLU A 329 -0.03 17.68 6.08
N ALA A 330 0.99 16.83 6.26
CA ALA A 330 2.34 17.10 5.78
C ALA A 330 2.44 17.17 4.25
N LYS A 331 1.62 16.40 3.53
CA LYS A 331 1.53 16.43 2.06
C LYS A 331 0.94 17.76 1.58
N ILE A 332 -0.13 18.23 2.22
CA ILE A 332 -0.80 19.49 1.88
C ILE A 332 0.12 20.68 2.12
N LYS A 333 0.78 20.75 3.29
CA LYS A 333 1.68 21.86 3.67
C LYS A 333 3.00 21.92 2.91
N LYS A 334 3.20 21.10 1.85
CA LYS A 334 4.44 20.97 1.05
C LYS A 334 5.73 21.03 1.90
N TRP A 335 5.74 20.36 3.05
CA TRP A 335 6.79 20.54 4.05
C TRP A 335 8.13 19.95 3.57
N LEU A 336 9.05 20.84 3.18
CA LEU A 336 10.44 20.55 2.78
C LEU A 336 11.31 19.92 3.89
N THR A 337 10.76 19.69 5.09
CA THR A 337 11.52 19.26 6.29
C THR A 337 11.14 17.86 6.76
N LEU A 338 10.56 17.00 5.91
CA LEU A 338 10.33 15.58 6.25
C LEU A 338 11.64 14.78 6.37
N LYS A 339 12.77 15.38 5.96
CA LYS A 339 14.11 14.78 6.06
C LYS A 339 14.65 14.72 7.50
N ASN A 340 14.13 15.52 8.45
CA ASN A 340 14.74 15.70 9.78
C ASN A 340 13.88 15.28 10.99
N ASN A 341 12.65 14.79 10.81
CA ASN A 341 11.81 14.42 11.96
C ASN A 341 12.22 13.06 12.57
N TRP A 342 12.68 13.10 13.82
CA TRP A 342 13.11 11.94 14.63
C TRP A 342 12.06 10.82 14.69
N LEU A 343 10.78 11.18 14.67
CA LEU A 343 9.64 10.26 14.75
C LEU A 343 9.51 9.38 13.49
N VAL A 344 9.74 9.96 12.31
CA VAL A 344 9.78 9.21 11.03
C VAL A 344 10.96 8.24 11.03
N ARG A 345 12.13 8.65 11.54
CA ARG A 345 13.33 7.81 11.64
C ARG A 345 13.14 6.65 12.64
N ILE A 346 12.48 6.89 13.77
CA ILE A 346 12.16 5.86 14.78
C ILE A 346 11.15 4.86 14.27
N LEU A 347 10.13 5.28 13.51
CA LEU A 347 9.14 4.36 12.94
C LEU A 347 9.69 3.59 11.73
N TYR A 348 10.55 4.22 10.92
CA TYR A 348 11.13 3.63 9.71
C TYR A 348 12.17 2.53 10.00
N THR A 349 12.97 2.67 11.05
CA THR A 349 14.07 1.74 11.37
C THR A 349 13.60 0.30 11.71
N PRO A 350 12.64 0.08 12.63
CA PRO A 350 12.14 -1.27 12.92
C PRO A 350 11.30 -1.83 11.76
N TYR A 351 10.54 -0.97 11.07
CA TYR A 351 9.75 -1.35 9.90
C TYR A 351 10.63 -1.89 8.76
N LYS A 352 11.70 -1.18 8.41
CA LYS A 352 12.67 -1.62 7.39
C LYS A 352 13.31 -2.96 7.77
N TRP A 353 13.64 -3.15 9.05
CA TRP A 353 14.22 -4.39 9.56
C TRP A 353 13.27 -5.59 9.39
N VAL A 354 12.01 -5.45 9.83
CA VAL A 354 10.98 -6.50 9.73
C VAL A 354 10.69 -6.83 8.26
N VAL A 355 10.52 -5.82 7.40
CA VAL A 355 10.16 -6.03 6.00
C VAL A 355 11.34 -6.52 5.15
N SER A 356 12.58 -6.15 5.48
CA SER A 356 13.77 -6.67 4.80
C SER A 356 13.95 -8.18 4.98
N GLY A 357 13.46 -8.74 6.09
CA GLY A 357 13.47 -10.17 6.41
C GLY A 357 12.37 -11.00 5.72
N ILE A 358 11.35 -10.38 5.11
CA ILE A 358 10.22 -11.05 4.43
C ILE A 358 10.38 -10.87 2.91
N SER A 359 11.49 -11.34 2.35
CA SER A 359 12.16 -10.82 1.16
C SER A 359 11.48 -10.93 -0.22
N ASP A 360 10.18 -11.20 -0.36
CA ASP A 360 9.52 -11.31 -1.68
C ASP A 360 8.59 -10.14 -2.06
N GLY A 361 8.36 -9.16 -1.18
CA GLY A 361 7.44 -8.02 -1.44
C GLY A 361 8.08 -6.70 -1.92
N ARG A 362 9.39 -6.71 -2.24
CA ARG A 362 10.26 -5.50 -2.21
C ARG A 362 9.96 -4.39 -3.22
N HIS A 363 9.05 -4.59 -4.19
CA HIS A 363 8.61 -3.51 -5.09
C HIS A 363 7.48 -2.64 -4.51
N PHE A 364 6.86 -3.05 -3.40
CA PHE A 364 5.68 -2.38 -2.85
C PHE A 364 6.02 -1.03 -2.18
N LEU A 365 7.14 -0.96 -1.47
CA LEU A 365 7.46 0.14 -0.56
C LEU A 365 8.45 1.16 -1.11
N ASP A 366 9.39 0.73 -1.95
CA ASP A 366 10.39 1.63 -2.52
C ASP A 366 9.73 2.61 -3.52
N ASP A 367 8.72 2.15 -4.27
CA ASP A 367 7.97 2.98 -5.22
C ASP A 367 6.98 3.96 -4.56
N SER A 368 6.38 3.60 -3.41
CA SER A 368 5.50 4.53 -2.67
C SER A 368 6.30 5.55 -1.86
N LEU A 369 7.47 5.16 -1.34
CA LEU A 369 8.35 6.09 -0.64
C LEU A 369 9.07 7.04 -1.59
N THR A 370 9.46 6.63 -2.79
CA THR A 370 10.05 7.55 -3.80
C THR A 370 9.05 8.60 -4.29
N THR A 371 7.76 8.25 -4.38
CA THR A 371 6.68 9.22 -4.68
C THR A 371 6.36 10.17 -3.52
N ILE A 372 6.52 9.73 -2.26
CA ILE A 372 6.34 10.56 -1.06
C ILE A 372 7.59 11.42 -0.75
N THR A 373 8.80 10.92 -1.03
CA THR A 373 10.08 11.59 -0.73
C THR A 373 10.63 12.46 -1.87
N GLY A 374 9.94 12.50 -3.00
CA GLY A 374 10.20 13.48 -4.07
C GLY A 374 11.52 13.30 -4.82
N THR A 375 12.03 12.07 -4.97
CA THR A 375 13.21 11.84 -5.82
C THR A 375 12.79 11.76 -7.30
N LYS A 376 13.01 12.87 -8.04
CA LYS A 376 12.81 12.95 -9.50
C LYS A 376 13.62 11.83 -10.19
N LYS A 377 12.93 10.87 -10.79
CA LYS A 377 13.49 9.93 -11.78
C LYS A 377 13.64 10.71 -13.09
N GLY A 378 14.88 10.92 -13.53
CA GLY A 378 15.22 11.76 -14.68
C GLY A 378 14.43 11.41 -15.93
N SER A 379 13.43 12.22 -16.24
CA SER A 379 12.95 12.42 -17.61
C SER A 379 13.85 13.46 -18.25
N ILE A 380 14.28 13.20 -19.48
CA ILE A 380 15.06 14.08 -20.34
C ILE A 380 14.47 15.50 -20.25
N GLU A 381 15.20 16.39 -19.58
CA GLU A 381 14.86 17.81 -19.42
C GLU A 381 14.98 18.46 -20.81
N VAL A 382 13.83 18.74 -21.41
CA VAL A 382 13.75 19.85 -22.37
C VAL A 382 13.77 21.09 -21.50
N ASP A 383 14.80 21.94 -21.64
CA ASP A 383 14.99 23.17 -20.87
C ASP A 383 13.64 23.83 -20.53
N GLU A 384 13.24 23.75 -19.25
CA GLU A 384 12.04 24.40 -18.65
C GLU A 384 12.19 25.93 -18.57
N ILE A 385 13.13 26.50 -19.32
CA ILE A 385 13.44 27.93 -19.28
C ILE A 385 12.48 28.66 -20.24
N ASP A 386 11.48 29.28 -19.61
CA ASP A 386 10.55 30.30 -20.08
C ASP A 386 9.33 29.87 -20.93
N SER A 387 8.29 29.37 -20.25
CA SER A 387 6.90 29.40 -20.74
C SER A 387 6.21 30.75 -20.50
N ASP A 388 6.75 31.64 -19.63
CA ASP A 388 6.13 32.87 -19.10
C ASP A 388 5.48 33.82 -20.12
N MET A 389 5.93 33.83 -21.38
CA MET A 389 5.43 34.79 -22.38
C MET A 389 4.13 34.38 -23.10
N ILE A 390 3.87 33.07 -23.27
CA ILE A 390 2.51 32.63 -23.68
C ILE A 390 1.52 32.95 -22.55
N TRP A 391 2.00 32.94 -21.31
CA TRP A 391 1.19 33.13 -20.12
C TRP A 391 0.88 34.60 -19.83
N THR A 392 1.56 35.58 -20.45
CA THR A 392 1.19 37.00 -20.34
C THR A 392 -0.24 37.26 -20.82
N GLU A 393 -0.70 36.62 -21.89
CA GLU A 393 -2.08 36.74 -22.39
C GLU A 393 -3.10 36.07 -21.46
N ARG A 394 -2.67 35.03 -20.73
CA ARG A 394 -3.51 34.32 -19.74
C ARG A 394 -3.41 34.93 -18.34
N SER A 395 -2.60 35.96 -18.14
CA SER A 395 -2.47 36.64 -16.85
C SER A 395 -3.77 37.27 -16.38
N GLU A 396 -4.60 37.78 -17.31
CA GLU A 396 -5.94 38.29 -17.00
C GLU A 396 -6.84 37.19 -16.43
N ARG A 397 -6.84 36.00 -17.05
CA ARG A 397 -7.59 34.84 -16.56
C ARG A 397 -7.01 34.30 -15.26
N ALA A 398 -5.69 34.33 -15.08
CA ALA A 398 -5.06 33.95 -13.82
C ALA A 398 -5.47 34.90 -12.69
N ASN A 399 -5.53 36.21 -12.96
CA ASN A 399 -6.01 37.22 -12.02
C ASN A 399 -7.50 37.05 -11.72
N GLU A 400 -8.32 36.67 -12.72
CA GLU A 400 -9.72 36.29 -12.51
C GLU A 400 -9.82 35.11 -11.53
N VAL A 401 -9.09 34.00 -11.75
CA VAL A 401 -9.07 32.86 -10.82
C VAL A 401 -8.64 33.30 -9.41
N ARG A 402 -7.59 34.11 -9.30
CA ARG A 402 -7.10 34.63 -8.01
C ARG A 402 -8.15 35.48 -7.29
N PHE A 403 -8.86 36.33 -8.02
CA PHE A 403 -9.96 37.11 -7.47
C PHE A 403 -11.07 36.18 -6.95
N LEU A 404 -11.42 35.14 -7.72
CA LEU A 404 -12.41 34.14 -7.31
C LEU A 404 -11.96 33.33 -6.07
N LEU A 405 -10.67 33.12 -5.87
CA LEU A 405 -10.11 32.48 -4.67
C LEU A 405 -10.17 33.42 -3.46
N SER A 406 -9.96 34.72 -3.66
CA SER A 406 -10.11 35.72 -2.59
C SER A 406 -11.57 35.98 -2.19
N GLU A 407 -12.51 35.70 -3.08
CA GLU A 407 -13.94 35.84 -2.79
C GLU A 407 -14.41 34.64 -1.96
N ASN A 408 -14.60 34.82 -0.66
CA ASN A 408 -15.02 33.80 0.32
C ASN A 408 -16.37 33.08 0.03
N ALA A 409 -17.02 33.36 -1.11
CA ALA A 409 -18.24 32.68 -1.52
C ALA A 409 -17.95 31.30 -2.11
N ASN A 410 -18.33 30.22 -1.40
CA ASN A 410 -18.41 28.81 -1.84
C ASN A 410 -17.69 28.55 -3.17
N THR A 411 -16.36 28.56 -3.11
CA THR A 411 -15.51 28.68 -4.29
C THR A 411 -15.46 27.35 -5.02
N PHE A 412 -16.35 27.24 -6.00
CA PHE A 412 -16.38 26.14 -6.96
C PHE A 412 -15.93 26.68 -8.32
N ILE A 413 -14.69 26.38 -8.71
CA ILE A 413 -14.10 26.89 -9.96
C ILE A 413 -13.93 25.73 -10.94
N ILE A 414 -14.49 25.86 -12.13
CA ILE A 414 -14.28 24.92 -13.24
C ILE A 414 -13.38 25.60 -14.26
N ILE A 415 -12.22 25.01 -14.52
CA ILE A 415 -11.34 25.40 -15.62
C ILE A 415 -11.56 24.40 -16.73
N LYS A 416 -12.07 24.91 -17.84
CA LYS A 416 -12.32 24.13 -19.06
C LYS A 416 -11.34 24.54 -20.13
N GLY A 417 -10.78 23.59 -20.85
CA GLY A 417 -9.96 23.85 -22.01
C GLY A 417 -9.94 22.64 -22.94
N PRO A 418 -9.67 22.86 -24.22
CA PRO A 418 -9.49 21.74 -25.14
C PRO A 418 -8.14 21.08 -24.89
N LYS A 419 -8.03 19.78 -25.16
CA LYS A 419 -6.85 18.98 -24.79
C LYS A 419 -5.58 19.61 -25.34
N GLY A 420 -4.60 19.79 -24.46
CA GLY A 420 -3.31 20.35 -24.83
C GLY A 420 -3.19 21.86 -24.71
N SER A 421 -4.11 22.51 -23.99
CA SER A 421 -4.05 23.92 -23.61
C SER A 421 -3.25 24.18 -22.33
N ALA A 422 -2.59 23.14 -21.78
CA ALA A 422 -1.77 23.20 -20.57
C ALA A 422 -2.54 23.71 -19.33
N GLU A 423 -3.82 23.35 -19.17
CA GLU A 423 -4.67 23.78 -18.04
C GLU A 423 -4.06 23.48 -16.66
N ARG A 424 -3.41 22.31 -16.52
CA ARG A 424 -2.71 21.94 -15.28
C ARG A 424 -1.56 22.89 -14.96
N GLU A 425 -0.72 23.20 -15.96
CA GLU A 425 0.41 24.13 -15.83
C GLU A 425 -0.09 25.54 -15.50
N PHE A 426 -1.18 25.98 -16.15
CA PHE A 426 -1.84 27.25 -15.86
C PHE A 426 -2.21 27.38 -14.37
N VAL A 427 -2.85 26.35 -13.80
CA VAL A 427 -3.28 26.41 -12.39
C VAL A 427 -2.08 26.32 -11.45
N MET A 428 -1.25 25.30 -11.61
CA MET A 428 -0.18 25.03 -10.65
C MET A 428 0.92 26.09 -10.68
N ASP A 429 1.35 26.49 -11.88
CA ASP A 429 2.54 27.33 -12.04
C ASP A 429 2.17 28.82 -12.14
N HIS A 430 1.02 29.18 -12.70
CA HIS A 430 0.66 30.60 -12.88
C HIS A 430 -0.34 31.10 -11.84
N VAL A 431 -1.38 30.34 -11.50
CA VAL A 431 -2.36 30.78 -10.50
C VAL A 431 -1.80 30.61 -9.10
N LEU A 432 -1.25 29.43 -8.78
CA LEU A 432 -0.93 29.02 -7.41
C LEU A 432 0.54 29.27 -6.99
N SER A 433 1.48 29.53 -7.90
CA SER A 433 2.89 29.73 -7.53
C SER A 433 3.26 31.17 -7.12
N SER A 434 2.29 32.08 -7.05
CA SER A 434 2.53 33.44 -6.54
C SER A 434 2.59 33.47 -5.01
N ASP A 435 3.56 34.20 -4.44
CA ASP A 435 3.86 34.34 -2.99
C ASP A 435 2.67 34.73 -2.08
N HIS A 436 1.54 35.15 -2.65
CA HIS A 436 0.37 35.63 -1.91
C HIS A 436 -0.68 34.57 -1.58
N LEU A 437 -0.62 33.38 -2.18
CA LEU A 437 -1.57 32.30 -1.88
C LEU A 437 -0.93 31.27 -0.95
N SER A 438 -1.73 30.71 -0.03
CA SER A 438 -1.26 29.68 0.91
C SER A 438 -0.57 28.54 0.15
N ASN A 439 0.62 28.14 0.61
CA ASN A 439 1.43 27.07 0.02
C ASN A 439 0.77 25.67 0.11
N ASP A 440 -0.46 25.63 0.64
CA ASP A 440 -1.20 24.44 1.03
C ASP A 440 -2.05 23.95 -0.15
N ILE A 441 -1.44 23.11 -0.99
CA ILE A 441 -2.05 22.65 -2.25
C ILE A 441 -2.15 21.13 -2.26
N LEU A 442 -3.34 20.62 -2.54
CA LEU A 442 -3.62 19.20 -2.75
C LEU A 442 -4.00 18.94 -4.20
N GLU A 443 -3.17 18.21 -4.93
CA GLU A 443 -3.44 17.82 -6.32
C GLU A 443 -3.91 16.36 -6.41
N ILE A 444 -5.06 16.13 -7.06
CA ILE A 444 -5.61 14.81 -7.35
C ILE A 444 -5.75 14.67 -8.87
N ASP A 445 -5.06 13.69 -9.47
CA ASP A 445 -5.13 13.43 -10.92
C ASP A 445 -5.96 12.18 -11.19
N CYS A 446 -7.17 12.40 -11.72
CA CYS A 446 -8.13 11.34 -12.04
C CYS A 446 -7.62 10.41 -13.14
N ALA A 447 -6.80 10.89 -14.08
CA ALA A 447 -6.32 10.05 -15.18
C ALA A 447 -5.38 8.94 -14.68
N LEU A 448 -4.54 9.23 -13.68
CA LEU A 448 -3.67 8.22 -13.07
C LEU A 448 -4.47 7.19 -12.28
N LEU A 449 -5.54 7.62 -11.60
CA LEU A 449 -6.44 6.74 -10.85
C LEU A 449 -7.16 5.76 -11.79
N ILE A 450 -7.67 6.25 -12.92
CA ILE A 450 -8.41 5.45 -13.90
C ILE A 450 -7.50 4.47 -14.66
N LYS A 451 -6.23 4.86 -14.89
CA LYS A 451 -5.25 4.02 -15.58
C LYS A 451 -4.78 2.81 -14.75
N ALA A 452 -5.09 2.78 -13.45
CA ALA A 452 -4.76 1.65 -12.61
C ALA A 452 -5.49 0.37 -13.09
N ARG A 453 -4.73 -0.72 -13.29
CA ARG A 453 -5.30 -2.00 -13.77
C ARG A 453 -5.84 -2.90 -12.66
N SER A 454 -5.45 -2.65 -11.41
CA SER A 454 -5.82 -3.48 -10.26
C SER A 454 -6.25 -2.62 -9.09
N ASP A 455 -7.12 -3.17 -8.23
CA ASP A 455 -7.64 -2.44 -7.07
C ASP A 455 -6.52 -2.03 -6.10
N ASN A 456 -5.51 -2.87 -5.92
CA ASN A 456 -4.33 -2.51 -5.11
C ASN A 456 -3.49 -1.40 -5.75
N ALA A 457 -3.35 -1.38 -7.09
CA ALA A 457 -2.65 -0.30 -7.79
C ALA A 457 -3.45 1.01 -7.73
N PHE A 458 -4.78 0.92 -7.82
CA PHE A 458 -5.69 2.05 -7.66
C PHE A 458 -5.55 2.66 -6.26
N LEU A 459 -5.69 1.86 -5.20
CA LEU A 459 -5.57 2.32 -3.81
C LEU A 459 -4.17 2.88 -3.52
N LYS A 460 -3.11 2.29 -4.10
CA LYS A 460 -1.74 2.82 -3.98
C LYS A 460 -1.60 4.19 -4.64
N THR A 461 -2.19 4.37 -5.83
CA THR A 461 -2.15 5.65 -6.56
C THR A 461 -2.96 6.71 -5.83
N ALA A 462 -4.17 6.38 -5.36
CA ALA A 462 -5.00 7.25 -4.53
C ALA A 462 -4.29 7.67 -3.25
N ALA A 463 -3.70 6.72 -2.53
CA ALA A 463 -2.95 6.99 -1.31
C ALA A 463 -1.73 7.88 -1.57
N GLY A 464 -1.02 7.69 -2.68
CA GLY A 464 0.13 8.52 -3.06
C GLY A 464 -0.25 9.97 -3.40
N GLN A 465 -1.41 10.17 -4.03
CA GLN A 465 -1.93 11.51 -4.34
C GLN A 465 -2.41 12.23 -3.07
N LEU A 466 -3.18 11.54 -2.22
CA LEU A 466 -3.70 12.10 -0.97
C LEU A 466 -2.63 12.26 0.14
N GLY A 467 -1.52 11.53 0.07
CA GLY A 467 -0.54 11.43 1.17
C GLY A 467 -0.96 10.46 2.28
N TYR A 468 -1.86 9.51 1.97
CA TYR A 468 -2.37 8.53 2.92
C TYR A 468 -1.31 7.43 3.21
N PHE A 469 -0.63 7.53 4.35
CA PHE A 469 0.39 6.56 4.76
C PHE A 469 0.34 6.30 6.28
N PRO A 470 0.44 5.05 6.77
CA PRO A 470 0.71 3.80 6.03
C PRO A 470 -0.53 3.16 5.40
N LEU A 471 -0.36 2.65 4.18
CA LEU A 471 -1.34 1.82 3.46
C LEU A 471 -0.98 0.33 3.57
N PHE A 472 -1.91 -0.47 4.07
CA PHE A 472 -1.77 -1.91 4.19
C PHE A 472 -2.66 -2.61 3.15
N THR A 473 -2.13 -2.94 1.98
CA THR A 473 -2.90 -3.62 0.92
C THR A 473 -3.22 -5.08 1.23
N TRP A 474 -2.55 -5.69 2.20
CA TRP A 474 -2.79 -7.07 2.63
C TRP A 474 -4.09 -7.22 3.42
N THR A 475 -4.67 -6.14 3.96
CA THR A 475 -5.91 -6.22 4.75
C THR A 475 -7.06 -6.78 3.93
N ASN A 476 -7.14 -6.46 2.63
CA ASN A 476 -8.13 -7.03 1.73
C ASN A 476 -7.97 -8.54 1.56
N SER A 477 -6.73 -9.02 1.43
CA SER A 477 -6.45 -10.46 1.34
C SER A 477 -6.76 -11.16 2.67
N VAL A 478 -6.35 -10.59 3.80
CA VAL A 478 -6.60 -11.17 5.12
C VAL A 478 -8.08 -11.17 5.47
N SER A 479 -8.81 -10.10 5.20
CA SER A 479 -10.27 -10.06 5.40
C SER A 479 -10.99 -11.10 4.56
N GLN A 480 -10.57 -11.35 3.30
CA GLN A 480 -11.11 -12.43 2.49
C GLN A 480 -10.83 -13.82 3.08
N PHE A 481 -9.62 -14.05 3.59
CA PHE A 481 -9.28 -15.30 4.29
C PHE A 481 -10.06 -15.48 5.60
N VAL A 482 -10.27 -14.39 6.34
CA VAL A 482 -11.08 -14.39 7.56
C VAL A 482 -12.55 -14.66 7.23
N ASP A 483 -13.09 -14.01 6.19
CA ASP A 483 -14.44 -14.26 5.70
C ASP A 483 -14.61 -15.73 5.27
N LEU A 484 -13.60 -16.32 4.60
CA LEU A 484 -13.61 -17.72 4.18
C LEU A 484 -13.45 -18.68 5.37
N GLY A 485 -12.61 -18.33 6.33
CA GLY A 485 -12.44 -19.09 7.58
C GLY A 485 -13.71 -19.08 8.43
N LEU A 486 -14.36 -17.91 8.56
CA LEU A 486 -15.62 -17.78 9.28
C LEU A 486 -16.77 -18.43 8.52
N GLN A 487 -16.82 -18.33 7.20
CA GLN A 487 -17.79 -19.07 6.37
C GLN A 487 -17.59 -20.59 6.51
N GLY A 488 -16.35 -21.06 6.57
CA GLY A 488 -16.03 -22.48 6.80
C GLY A 488 -16.38 -22.97 8.21
N LEU A 489 -16.28 -22.11 9.23
CA LEU A 489 -16.55 -22.46 10.63
C LEU A 489 -18.00 -22.25 11.08
N THR A 490 -18.71 -21.30 10.46
CA THR A 490 -20.03 -20.83 10.90
C THR A 490 -21.11 -20.89 9.81
N GLY A 491 -20.73 -21.10 8.56
CA GLY A 491 -21.64 -21.05 7.41
C GLY A 491 -22.05 -19.64 6.98
N GLN A 492 -21.59 -18.59 7.68
CA GLN A 492 -21.89 -17.19 7.39
C GLN A 492 -20.62 -16.42 7.02
N LYS A 493 -20.72 -15.53 6.03
CA LYS A 493 -19.65 -14.58 5.71
C LYS A 493 -19.61 -13.51 6.79
N SER A 494 -18.40 -13.08 7.18
CA SER A 494 -18.25 -12.09 8.25
C SER A 494 -18.55 -10.66 7.81
N GLY A 495 -18.51 -10.39 6.50
CA GLY A 495 -18.73 -9.05 5.95
C GLY A 495 -17.59 -8.08 6.28
N LEU A 496 -16.40 -8.61 6.61
CA LEU A 496 -15.21 -7.82 6.98
C LEU A 496 -14.37 -7.41 5.77
N SER A 497 -14.65 -7.95 4.59
CA SER A 497 -14.11 -7.47 3.33
C SER A 497 -14.79 -6.16 2.93
N GLU A 498 -14.04 -5.07 3.02
CA GLU A 498 -14.48 -3.76 2.56
C GLU A 498 -14.27 -3.63 1.05
N SER A 499 -15.20 -2.94 0.35
CA SER A 499 -15.03 -2.67 -1.08
C SER A 499 -14.00 -1.57 -1.31
N LYS A 500 -13.38 -1.55 -2.50
CA LYS A 500 -12.42 -0.52 -2.88
C LYS A 500 -13.01 0.89 -2.86
N GLU A 501 -14.31 1.01 -3.20
CA GLU A 501 -15.03 2.29 -3.17
C GLU A 501 -15.15 2.81 -1.75
N THR A 502 -15.49 1.95 -0.78
CA THR A 502 -15.58 2.33 0.64
C THR A 502 -14.20 2.65 1.21
N GLN A 503 -13.16 1.91 0.83
CA GLN A 503 -11.78 2.25 1.23
C GLN A 503 -11.35 3.62 0.72
N TYR A 504 -11.67 3.93 -0.55
CA TYR A 504 -11.39 5.23 -1.13
C TYR A 504 -12.17 6.34 -0.42
N LYS A 505 -13.46 6.12 -0.10
CA LYS A 505 -14.26 7.04 0.72
C LYS A 505 -13.64 7.30 2.08
N ASN A 506 -13.15 6.28 2.76
CA ASN A 506 -12.50 6.45 4.06
C ASN A 506 -11.21 7.27 3.95
N MET A 507 -10.43 7.07 2.87
CA MET A 507 -9.26 7.90 2.59
C MET A 507 -9.65 9.37 2.36
N LEU A 508 -10.71 9.64 1.58
CA LEU A 508 -11.22 10.99 1.34
C LEU A 508 -11.78 11.63 2.61
N SER A 509 -12.52 10.89 3.43
CA SER A 509 -13.05 11.33 4.73
C SER A 509 -11.92 11.73 5.70
N LEU A 510 -10.88 10.90 5.80
CA LEU A 510 -9.71 11.26 6.60
C LEU A 510 -8.96 12.47 6.02
N SER A 511 -8.93 12.60 4.70
CA SER A 511 -8.34 13.77 4.03
C SER A 511 -9.14 15.05 4.31
N GLN A 512 -10.47 14.97 4.40
CA GLN A 512 -11.32 16.08 4.81
C GLN A 512 -11.05 16.51 6.26
N ALA A 513 -10.85 15.55 7.17
CA ALA A 513 -10.47 15.86 8.55
C ALA A 513 -9.08 16.55 8.61
N ALA A 514 -8.11 16.06 7.83
CA ALA A 514 -6.79 16.68 7.73
C ALA A 514 -6.87 18.11 7.13
N ILE A 515 -7.65 18.31 6.06
CA ILE A 515 -7.90 19.62 5.44
C ILE A 515 -8.50 20.61 6.44
N ARG A 516 -9.49 20.18 7.23
CA ARG A 516 -10.08 21.00 8.30
C ARG A 516 -9.04 21.44 9.32
N LYS A 517 -8.12 20.55 9.70
CA LYS A 517 -7.06 20.87 10.65
C LYS A 517 -6.01 21.82 10.06
N VAL A 518 -5.72 21.70 8.77
CA VAL A 518 -4.84 22.64 8.04
C VAL A 518 -5.46 24.03 8.02
N SER A 519 -6.74 24.14 7.60
CA SER A 519 -7.45 25.43 7.51
C SER A 519 -7.64 26.11 8.87
N LEU A 520 -7.74 25.34 9.96
CA LEU A 520 -7.87 25.85 11.32
C LEU A 520 -6.55 26.01 12.08
N SER A 521 -5.39 25.76 11.45
CA SER A 521 -4.11 25.79 12.15
C SER A 521 -3.76 27.15 12.78
N GLY A 522 -4.29 28.26 12.26
CA GLY A 522 -4.16 29.61 12.83
C GLY A 522 -5.30 30.03 13.78
N PHE A 523 -6.39 29.26 13.85
CA PHE A 523 -7.61 29.63 14.56
C PHE A 523 -7.41 29.88 16.05
N ASP A 524 -6.66 29.00 16.73
CA ASP A 524 -6.42 29.13 18.18
C ASP A 524 -5.70 30.44 18.53
N SER A 525 -4.72 30.83 17.72
CA SER A 525 -3.97 32.08 17.90
C SER A 525 -4.86 33.32 17.70
N TYR A 526 -5.70 33.29 16.66
CA TYR A 526 -6.65 34.36 16.36
C TYR A 526 -7.74 34.48 17.43
N LYS A 527 -8.24 33.34 17.94
CA LYS A 527 -9.22 33.29 19.02
C LYS A 527 -8.69 33.97 20.28
N CYS A 528 -7.45 33.66 20.68
CA CYS A 528 -6.81 34.33 21.81
C CYS A 528 -6.67 35.85 21.59
N GLU A 529 -6.26 36.28 20.39
CA GLU A 529 -6.13 37.71 20.07
C GLU A 529 -7.48 38.44 20.13
N PHE A 530 -8.54 37.81 19.61
CA PHE A 530 -9.89 38.35 19.63
C PHE A 530 -10.43 38.48 21.06
N GLU A 531 -10.25 37.46 21.90
CA GLU A 531 -10.64 37.47 23.32
C GLU A 531 -9.91 38.59 24.08
N HIS A 532 -8.61 38.77 23.84
CA HIS A 532 -7.85 39.88 24.42
C HIS A 532 -8.35 41.25 23.96
N LYS A 533 -8.66 41.44 22.67
CA LYS A 533 -9.23 42.70 22.15
C LYS A 533 -10.59 43.01 22.75
N GLN A 534 -11.45 42.01 22.93
CA GLN A 534 -12.76 42.14 23.59
C GLN A 534 -12.58 42.58 25.04
N GLN A 535 -11.76 41.86 25.82
CA GLN A 535 -11.49 42.19 27.23
C GLN A 535 -10.95 43.62 27.40
N LYS A 536 -10.07 44.07 26.49
CA LYS A 536 -9.54 45.44 26.52
C LYS A 536 -10.62 46.49 26.26
N LYS A 537 -11.50 46.27 25.27
CA LYS A 537 -12.64 47.16 24.98
C LYS A 537 -13.64 47.21 26.14
N LEU A 538 -13.87 46.08 26.81
CA LEU A 538 -14.69 46.00 28.02
C LEU A 538 -14.09 46.81 29.19
N ALA A 539 -12.76 46.75 29.37
CA ALA A 539 -12.06 47.53 30.39
C ALA A 539 -12.09 49.05 30.11
N GLU A 540 -12.13 49.46 28.84
CA GLU A 540 -12.15 50.87 28.42
C GLU A 540 -13.56 51.51 28.50
N ASN A 541 -14.64 50.73 28.29
CA ASN A 541 -16.04 51.23 28.29
C ASN A 541 -16.70 51.22 29.69
N GLY A 542 -15.93 51.26 30.78
CA GLY A 542 -16.37 51.00 32.15
C GLY A 542 -17.48 51.91 32.73
N ASN A 543 -18.75 51.70 32.35
CA ASN A 543 -19.93 52.16 33.09
C ASN A 543 -21.20 51.36 32.69
N SER A 544 -21.52 50.32 33.45
CA SER A 544 -22.86 49.94 33.97
C SER A 544 -22.92 48.43 34.21
N SER A 545 -23.05 48.10 35.48
CA SER A 545 -22.87 46.79 36.10
C SER A 545 -24.12 45.91 36.09
N ASP A 546 -24.77 45.67 34.95
CA ASP A 546 -25.98 44.82 34.94
C ASP A 546 -26.35 44.18 33.59
N SER A 547 -25.38 43.75 32.80
CA SER A 547 -25.68 42.80 31.71
C SER A 547 -24.68 41.67 31.71
N GLU A 548 -25.22 40.46 31.88
CA GLU A 548 -24.59 39.18 31.62
C GLU A 548 -24.24 39.10 30.12
N TYR A 549 -23.21 39.84 29.71
CA TYR A 549 -22.69 39.81 28.34
C TYR A 549 -21.89 38.53 28.18
N LYS A 550 -22.57 37.49 27.72
CA LYS A 550 -21.98 36.23 27.29
C LYS A 550 -20.93 36.53 26.21
N VAL A 551 -19.66 36.23 26.50
CA VAL A 551 -18.59 36.25 25.48
C VAL A 551 -19.08 35.40 24.32
N LEU A 552 -19.32 36.02 23.16
CA LEU A 552 -19.71 35.30 21.95
C LEU A 552 -18.55 34.38 21.59
N GLU A 553 -18.71 33.08 21.83
CA GLU A 553 -17.79 32.07 21.32
C GLU A 553 -17.80 32.16 19.80
N MET A 554 -16.68 32.63 19.25
CA MET A 554 -16.53 32.76 17.81
C MET A 554 -16.44 31.35 17.21
N LYS A 555 -17.22 31.11 16.15
CA LYS A 555 -17.25 29.81 15.49
C LYS A 555 -16.09 29.69 14.51
N GLU A 556 -15.62 28.47 14.34
CA GLU A 556 -14.63 28.11 13.31
C GLU A 556 -15.07 28.58 11.91
N ASP A 557 -16.37 28.43 11.62
CA ASP A 557 -16.97 28.84 10.34
C ASP A 557 -16.83 30.36 10.09
N ASP A 558 -16.98 31.19 11.13
CA ASP A 558 -16.88 32.65 11.01
C ASP A 558 -15.45 33.08 10.71
N TYR A 559 -14.46 32.41 11.31
CA TYR A 559 -13.05 32.64 11.03
C TYR A 559 -12.70 32.31 9.58
N LEU A 560 -13.12 31.13 9.11
CA LEU A 560 -12.90 30.70 7.73
C LEU A 560 -13.65 31.60 6.72
N GLN A 561 -14.72 32.28 7.15
CA GLN A 561 -15.38 33.28 6.33
C GLN A 561 -14.60 34.60 6.24
N GLN A 562 -13.94 35.02 7.31
CA GLN A 562 -13.16 36.25 7.31
C GLN A 562 -11.80 36.09 6.63
N HIS A 563 -11.25 34.88 6.63
CA HIS A 563 -9.91 34.56 6.15
C HIS A 563 -9.92 33.49 5.03
N PRO A 564 -10.40 33.83 3.82
CA PRO A 564 -10.34 32.91 2.68
C PRO A 564 -8.90 32.48 2.33
N GLU A 565 -7.91 33.33 2.53
CA GLU A 565 -6.50 33.09 2.20
C GLU A 565 -5.86 31.91 2.97
N VAL A 566 -6.41 31.53 4.12
CA VAL A 566 -5.90 30.43 4.96
C VAL A 566 -6.38 29.06 4.45
N LYS A 567 -7.42 29.04 3.62
CA LYS A 567 -7.99 27.78 3.12
C LYS A 567 -7.04 27.13 2.12
N PRO A 568 -6.81 25.81 2.23
CA PRO A 568 -6.04 25.08 1.24
C PRO A 568 -6.77 25.03 -0.10
N VAL A 569 -6.01 24.93 -1.19
CA VAL A 569 -6.56 24.76 -2.54
C VAL A 569 -6.46 23.30 -2.97
N VAL A 570 -7.61 22.70 -3.28
CA VAL A 570 -7.72 21.34 -3.82
C VAL A 570 -7.92 21.43 -5.33
N VAL A 571 -6.95 20.91 -6.08
CA VAL A 571 -6.98 20.85 -7.54
C VAL A 571 -7.31 19.43 -7.98
N ILE A 572 -8.48 19.26 -8.61
CA ILE A 572 -8.92 17.99 -9.18
C ILE A 572 -8.67 18.04 -10.68
N ASN A 573 -7.65 17.34 -11.14
CA ASN A 573 -7.21 17.32 -12.52
C ASN A 573 -7.85 16.17 -13.32
N ASN A 574 -8.02 16.39 -14.63
CA ASN A 574 -8.57 15.44 -15.60
C ASN A 574 -9.96 14.91 -15.21
N PHE A 575 -10.83 15.78 -14.70
CA PHE A 575 -12.19 15.42 -14.31
C PHE A 575 -13.06 15.20 -15.56
N MET A 576 -13.77 14.07 -15.65
CA MET A 576 -14.58 13.69 -16.82
C MET A 576 -15.96 13.19 -16.37
N ARG A 577 -16.94 13.18 -17.28
CA ARG A 577 -18.28 12.64 -16.98
C ARG A 577 -18.28 11.11 -16.77
N LYS A 578 -17.68 10.38 -17.70
CA LYS A 578 -17.67 8.91 -17.69
C LYS A 578 -16.51 8.36 -18.50
N THR A 579 -15.97 7.24 -18.04
CA THR A 579 -15.02 6.37 -18.75
C THR A 579 -15.53 4.92 -18.79
N ASP A 580 -15.12 4.15 -19.79
CA ASP A 580 -15.44 2.71 -19.88
C ASP A 580 -14.54 1.85 -18.98
N SER A 581 -13.91 2.46 -17.97
CA SER A 581 -13.01 1.80 -17.04
C SER A 581 -13.76 1.27 -15.82
N ALA A 582 -13.20 0.24 -15.17
CA ALA A 582 -13.75 -0.31 -13.93
C ALA A 582 -13.67 0.66 -12.72
N HIS A 583 -13.02 1.82 -12.88
CA HIS A 583 -12.77 2.82 -11.83
C HIS A 583 -13.57 4.12 -12.04
N ASP A 584 -14.66 4.07 -12.81
CA ASP A 584 -15.51 5.23 -13.12
C ASP A 584 -16.16 5.90 -11.90
N PHE A 585 -16.37 5.13 -10.82
CA PHE A 585 -16.98 5.63 -9.58
C PHE A 585 -16.22 6.83 -8.97
N VAL A 586 -14.92 6.95 -9.24
CA VAL A 586 -14.03 7.99 -8.70
C VAL A 586 -14.56 9.39 -8.96
N PHE A 587 -15.11 9.65 -10.15
CA PHE A 587 -15.61 10.98 -10.50
C PHE A 587 -16.81 11.40 -9.64
N LYS A 588 -17.74 10.48 -9.41
CA LYS A 588 -18.88 10.73 -8.54
C LYS A 588 -18.42 10.95 -7.09
N GLU A 589 -17.56 10.07 -6.58
CA GLU A 589 -17.10 10.15 -5.19
C GLU A 589 -16.26 11.41 -4.92
N LEU A 590 -15.45 11.85 -5.88
CA LEU A 590 -14.72 13.12 -5.80
C LEU A 590 -15.64 14.33 -5.88
N ALA A 591 -16.68 14.30 -6.72
CA ALA A 591 -17.67 15.37 -6.80
C ALA A 591 -18.44 15.51 -5.48
N ASP A 592 -18.90 14.39 -4.90
CA ASP A 592 -19.60 14.35 -3.62
C ASP A 592 -18.68 14.84 -2.48
N TRP A 593 -17.42 14.40 -2.44
CA TRP A 593 -16.43 14.85 -1.46
C TRP A 593 -16.08 16.34 -1.59
N ALA A 594 -15.85 16.83 -2.80
CA ALA A 594 -15.62 18.26 -3.05
C ALA A 594 -16.83 19.11 -2.66
N GLY A 595 -18.04 18.61 -2.92
CA GLY A 595 -19.28 19.22 -2.46
C GLY A 595 -19.31 19.38 -0.94
N GLN A 596 -18.88 18.35 -0.19
CA GLN A 596 -18.78 18.41 1.28
C GLN A 596 -17.72 19.40 1.76
N LEU A 597 -16.57 19.51 1.08
CA LEU A 597 -15.54 20.50 1.42
C LEU A 597 -16.04 21.94 1.29
N ILE A 598 -16.79 22.22 0.21
CA ILE A 598 -17.32 23.55 -0.08
C ILE A 598 -18.51 23.89 0.83
N GLN A 599 -19.43 22.94 1.06
CA GLN A 599 -20.55 23.14 1.97
C GLN A 599 -20.09 23.43 3.41
N ASN A 600 -18.99 22.81 3.85
CA ASN A 600 -18.37 23.04 5.16
C ASN A 600 -17.38 24.22 5.16
N ASN A 601 -17.24 24.95 4.04
CA ASN A 601 -16.34 26.10 3.91
C ASN A 601 -14.86 25.83 4.25
N LEU A 602 -14.36 24.60 3.99
CA LEU A 602 -13.03 24.16 4.45
C LEU A 602 -11.90 24.47 3.47
N ALA A 603 -12.17 24.47 2.17
CA ALA A 603 -11.16 24.55 1.12
C ALA A 603 -11.70 25.21 -0.16
N HIS A 604 -10.79 25.72 -0.99
CA HIS A 604 -11.09 26.13 -2.35
C HIS A 604 -10.93 24.95 -3.30
N VAL A 605 -11.92 24.65 -4.15
CA VAL A 605 -11.82 23.52 -5.09
C VAL A 605 -11.80 24.01 -6.53
N ILE A 606 -10.79 23.58 -7.27
CA ILE A 606 -10.60 23.85 -8.69
C ILE A 606 -10.70 22.53 -9.46
N PHE A 607 -11.70 22.42 -10.32
CA PHE A 607 -11.85 21.30 -11.25
C PHE A 607 -11.25 21.66 -12.59
N ILE A 608 -10.30 20.87 -13.07
CA ILE A 608 -9.77 20.95 -14.42
C ILE A 608 -10.44 19.85 -15.25
N THR A 609 -11.17 20.26 -16.28
CA THR A 609 -11.95 19.34 -17.12
C THR A 609 -11.79 19.63 -18.60
N LEU A 610 -11.66 18.56 -19.37
CA LEU A 610 -11.67 18.58 -20.83
C LEU A 610 -13.09 18.43 -21.39
N ASP A 611 -14.01 17.89 -20.59
CA ASP A 611 -15.33 17.46 -21.05
C ASP A 611 -16.40 18.47 -20.66
N SER A 612 -17.19 18.91 -21.64
CA SER A 612 -18.34 19.79 -21.40
C SER A 612 -19.45 19.10 -20.57
N GLY A 613 -19.50 17.76 -20.58
CA GLY A 613 -20.46 16.94 -19.85
C GLY A 613 -20.12 16.67 -18.37
N SER A 614 -18.92 17.02 -17.91
CA SER A 614 -18.46 16.74 -16.54
C SER A 614 -19.27 17.48 -15.47
N SER A 615 -19.87 18.61 -15.84
CA SER A 615 -20.77 19.40 -14.99
C SER A 615 -21.95 18.61 -14.43
N VAL A 616 -22.41 17.52 -15.07
CA VAL A 616 -23.54 16.72 -14.59
C VAL A 616 -23.31 16.14 -13.19
N HIS A 617 -22.11 15.58 -12.94
CA HIS A 617 -21.77 15.04 -11.61
C HIS A 617 -21.61 16.16 -10.58
N LEU A 618 -21.09 17.31 -11.01
CA LEU A 618 -20.90 18.47 -10.16
C LEU A 618 -22.25 19.09 -9.76
N THR A 619 -23.19 19.23 -10.69
CA THR A 619 -24.57 19.67 -10.43
C THR A 619 -25.30 18.71 -9.50
N ALA A 620 -25.04 17.40 -9.60
CA ALA A 620 -25.62 16.42 -8.70
C ALA A 620 -25.13 16.59 -7.25
N ALA A 621 -23.83 16.88 -7.07
CA ALA A 621 -23.25 17.13 -5.75
C ALA A 621 -23.63 18.51 -5.16
N LEU A 622 -23.76 19.54 -6.01
CA LEU A 622 -24.09 20.91 -5.64
C LEU A 622 -25.22 21.48 -6.52
N PRO A 623 -26.49 21.08 -6.29
CA PRO A 623 -27.60 21.46 -7.16
C PRO A 623 -28.01 22.93 -7.07
N ASN A 624 -27.73 23.59 -5.93
CA ASN A 624 -28.18 24.96 -5.64
C ASN A 624 -27.11 26.03 -5.94
N GLN A 625 -26.00 25.69 -6.58
CA GLN A 625 -24.90 26.61 -6.85
C GLN A 625 -24.62 26.75 -8.34
N VAL A 626 -24.29 27.97 -8.75
CA VAL A 626 -23.82 28.26 -10.12
C VAL A 626 -22.31 28.13 -10.14
N PHE A 627 -21.79 27.29 -11.03
CA PHE A 627 -20.35 27.05 -11.15
C PHE A 627 -19.64 28.19 -11.87
N LYS A 628 -18.59 28.74 -11.25
CA LYS A 628 -17.72 29.73 -11.87
C LYS A 628 -16.83 29.02 -12.89
N THR A 629 -17.11 29.20 -14.18
CA THR A 629 -16.42 28.46 -15.24
C THR A 629 -15.52 29.39 -16.06
N ILE A 630 -14.23 29.07 -16.12
CA ILE A 630 -13.23 29.81 -16.90
C ILE A 630 -12.81 28.92 -18.07
N SER A 631 -13.04 29.38 -19.30
CA SER A 631 -12.47 28.73 -20.49
C SER A 631 -11.06 29.22 -20.77
N LEU A 632 -10.15 28.27 -20.97
CA LEU A 632 -8.85 28.48 -21.58
C LEU A 632 -8.99 28.20 -23.07
N ASP A 633 -8.79 29.25 -23.86
CA ASP A 633 -8.79 29.18 -25.32
C ASP A 633 -7.36 29.00 -25.86
N ASP A 634 -7.24 28.70 -27.15
CA ASP A 634 -5.95 28.63 -27.85
C ASP A 634 -5.22 29.99 -27.78
N ALA A 635 -3.88 29.95 -27.82
CA ALA A 635 -3.09 31.18 -27.79
C ALA A 635 -3.37 32.04 -29.04
N SER A 636 -3.33 33.37 -28.91
CA SER A 636 -3.42 34.24 -30.08
C SER A 636 -2.26 33.98 -31.06
N PRO A 637 -2.42 34.26 -32.36
CA PRO A 637 -1.35 34.07 -33.34
C PRO A 637 -0.08 34.86 -32.97
N LYS A 638 -0.23 36.02 -32.32
CA LYS A 638 0.89 36.84 -31.82
C LYS A 638 1.67 36.14 -30.71
N SER A 639 0.97 35.60 -29.71
CA SER A 639 1.58 34.85 -28.61
C SER A 639 2.22 33.55 -29.08
N ALA A 640 1.56 32.84 -30.01
CA ALA A 640 2.09 31.64 -30.64
C ALA A 640 3.40 31.92 -31.39
N ARG A 641 3.45 33.01 -32.19
CA ARG A 641 4.66 33.46 -32.87
C ARG A 641 5.79 33.73 -31.90
N GLN A 642 5.54 34.57 -30.89
CA GLN A 642 6.55 34.94 -29.91
C GLN A 642 7.15 33.73 -29.17
N TYR A 643 6.33 32.73 -28.85
CA TYR A 643 6.80 31.50 -28.24
C TYR A 643 7.73 30.71 -29.15
N VAL A 644 7.31 30.49 -30.40
CA VAL A 644 8.11 29.74 -31.37
C VAL A 644 9.42 30.47 -31.66
N ASP A 645 9.37 31.79 -31.85
CA ASP A 645 10.53 32.67 -32.06
C ASP A 645 11.54 32.56 -30.91
N LYS A 646 11.05 32.62 -29.66
CA LYS A 646 11.89 32.47 -28.47
C LYS A 646 12.53 31.08 -28.40
N GLN A 647 11.74 30.03 -28.66
CA GLN A 647 12.21 28.65 -28.61
C GLN A 647 13.21 28.31 -29.74
N LEU A 648 13.05 28.92 -30.91
CA LEU A 648 13.92 28.75 -32.08
C LEU A 648 15.04 29.80 -32.17
N LYS A 649 15.15 30.70 -31.18
CA LYS A 649 16.13 31.79 -31.12
C LYS A 649 16.15 32.66 -32.40
N ASN A 650 14.97 32.98 -32.93
CA ASN A 650 14.76 33.81 -34.14
C ASN A 650 15.47 33.32 -35.42
N LYS A 651 15.74 32.02 -35.57
CA LYS A 651 16.51 31.50 -36.71
C LYS A 651 15.80 31.58 -38.07
N TYR A 652 14.46 31.56 -38.11
CA TYR A 652 13.68 31.38 -39.35
C TYR A 652 12.78 32.57 -39.73
N GLY A 653 12.70 33.63 -38.90
CA GLY A 653 12.01 34.88 -39.24
C GLY A 653 10.58 34.69 -39.78
N ASP A 654 10.26 35.36 -40.90
CA ASP A 654 8.90 35.41 -41.47
C ASP A 654 8.42 34.10 -42.10
N SER A 655 9.29 33.11 -42.38
CA SER A 655 8.84 31.81 -42.92
C SER A 655 8.00 31.01 -41.93
N ILE A 656 8.11 31.36 -40.64
CA ILE A 656 7.33 30.74 -39.56
C ILE A 656 5.87 31.19 -39.62
N ASP A 657 5.56 32.43 -40.05
CA ASP A 657 4.20 32.97 -40.03
C ASP A 657 3.25 32.12 -40.91
N THR A 658 3.70 31.73 -42.11
CA THR A 658 2.96 30.83 -43.00
C THR A 658 2.73 29.46 -42.38
N CYS A 659 3.66 28.99 -41.54
CA CYS A 659 3.55 27.69 -40.87
C CYS A 659 2.62 27.74 -39.64
N LEU A 660 2.46 28.92 -39.03
CA LEU A 660 1.66 29.10 -37.82
C LEU A 660 0.16 29.24 -38.10
N GLU A 661 -0.23 29.78 -39.25
CA GLU A 661 -1.65 29.94 -39.59
C GLU A 661 -2.42 28.61 -39.58
N PRO A 662 -1.93 27.51 -40.19
CA PRO A 662 -2.60 26.20 -40.13
C PRO A 662 -2.44 25.50 -38.77
N LEU A 663 -1.34 25.73 -38.05
CA LEU A 663 -1.05 25.11 -36.76
C LEU A 663 -1.91 25.69 -35.63
N GLY A 664 -2.16 27.01 -35.69
CA GLY A 664 -2.87 27.77 -34.67
C GLY A 664 -2.11 27.93 -33.36
N GLY A 665 -2.84 28.21 -32.29
CA GLY A 665 -2.29 28.55 -30.96
C GLY A 665 -2.26 27.41 -29.94
N ARG A 666 -2.48 26.16 -30.37
CA ARG A 666 -2.53 25.01 -29.44
C ARG A 666 -1.14 24.68 -28.91
N MET A 667 -0.96 24.71 -27.59
CA MET A 667 0.36 24.55 -26.97
C MET A 667 1.04 23.22 -27.33
N LEU A 668 0.32 22.10 -27.28
CA LEU A 668 0.89 20.79 -27.64
C LEU A 668 1.38 20.74 -29.08
N ASP A 669 0.63 21.32 -30.01
CA ASP A 669 0.97 21.32 -31.43
C ASP A 669 2.17 22.27 -31.68
N LEU A 670 2.19 23.44 -31.04
CA LEU A 670 3.36 24.36 -31.05
C LEU A 670 4.61 23.70 -30.48
N GLN A 671 4.51 22.98 -29.37
CA GLN A 671 5.62 22.23 -28.77
C GLN A 671 6.10 21.11 -29.70
N ALA A 672 5.19 20.37 -30.34
CA ALA A 672 5.54 19.32 -31.29
C ALA A 672 6.27 19.89 -32.51
N PHE A 673 5.78 21.01 -33.05
CA PHE A 673 6.42 21.74 -34.15
C PHE A 673 7.83 22.21 -33.77
N VAL A 674 7.98 22.90 -32.64
CA VAL A 674 9.29 23.37 -32.15
C VAL A 674 10.27 22.20 -31.96
N ARG A 675 9.81 21.07 -31.42
CA ARG A 675 10.65 19.86 -31.24
C ARG A 675 11.17 19.32 -32.57
N ARG A 676 10.33 19.27 -33.60
CA ARG A 676 10.73 18.83 -34.95
C ARG A 676 11.76 19.76 -35.57
N VAL A 677 11.51 21.07 -35.51
CA VAL A 677 12.45 22.06 -36.05
C VAL A 677 13.78 22.02 -35.29
N LYS A 678 13.75 21.89 -33.95
CA LYS A 678 14.97 21.69 -33.14
C LYS A 678 15.72 20.40 -33.47
N SER A 679 15.02 19.36 -33.93
CA SER A 679 15.64 18.11 -34.38
C SER A 679 16.29 18.18 -35.76
N GLY A 680 16.17 19.31 -36.46
CA GLY A 680 16.81 19.57 -37.76
C GLY A 680 15.88 19.53 -38.97
N GLU A 681 14.56 19.41 -38.77
CA GLU A 681 13.58 19.45 -39.85
C GLU A 681 13.28 20.90 -40.28
N GLU A 682 13.09 21.13 -41.58
CA GLU A 682 12.66 22.44 -42.11
C GLU A 682 11.21 22.75 -41.66
N PRO A 683 10.88 24.01 -41.29
CA PRO A 683 9.56 24.39 -40.80
C PRO A 683 8.38 23.95 -41.68
N GLU A 684 8.49 24.13 -43.00
CA GLU A 684 7.44 23.74 -43.94
C GLU A 684 7.22 22.23 -44.00
N ASN A 685 8.31 21.45 -43.93
CA ASN A 685 8.25 19.99 -43.95
C ASN A 685 7.67 19.47 -42.63
N ALA A 686 8.08 20.06 -41.50
CA ALA A 686 7.54 19.73 -40.19
C ALA A 686 6.02 19.95 -40.15
N LEU A 687 5.53 21.07 -40.69
CA LEU A 687 4.09 21.33 -40.80
C LEU A 687 3.39 20.30 -41.69
N LYS A 688 3.90 20.03 -42.91
CA LYS A 688 3.30 19.04 -43.82
C LYS A 688 3.18 17.67 -43.17
N GLU A 689 4.22 17.22 -42.47
CA GLU A 689 4.18 15.95 -41.75
C GLU A 689 3.23 15.98 -40.54
N MET A 690 3.04 17.12 -39.87
CA MET A 690 2.03 17.24 -38.82
C MET A 690 0.60 17.17 -39.38
N VAL A 691 0.35 17.82 -40.52
CA VAL A 691 -0.95 17.76 -41.22
C VAL A 691 -1.22 16.33 -41.70
N ARG A 692 -0.24 15.67 -42.32
CA ARG A 692 -0.35 14.27 -42.77
C ARG A 692 -0.66 13.31 -41.63
N GLN A 693 -0.01 13.49 -40.48
CA GLN A 693 -0.31 12.69 -39.30
C GLN A 693 -1.71 12.96 -38.73
N ALA A 694 -2.17 14.21 -38.79
CA ALA A 694 -3.53 14.55 -38.37
C ALA A 694 -4.58 13.94 -39.33
N SER A 695 -4.35 13.94 -40.64
CA SER A 695 -5.25 13.30 -41.62
C SER A 695 -5.25 11.77 -41.50
N GLU A 696 -4.09 11.15 -41.24
CA GLU A 696 -3.98 9.74 -40.87
C GLU A 696 -4.77 9.40 -39.59
N GLN A 697 -4.66 10.22 -38.54
CA GLN A 697 -5.43 10.03 -37.31
C GLN A 697 -6.94 10.10 -37.55
N LEU A 698 -7.39 11.09 -38.32
CA LEU A 698 -8.80 11.25 -38.67
C LEU A 698 -9.34 10.06 -39.47
N SER A 699 -8.60 9.63 -40.48
CA SER A 699 -9.00 8.50 -41.33
C SER A 699 -9.02 7.17 -40.55
N THR A 700 -8.00 6.88 -39.76
CA THR A 700 -7.85 5.62 -39.02
C THR A 700 -8.80 5.47 -37.83
N PHE A 701 -8.94 6.50 -37.00
CA PHE A 701 -9.73 6.40 -35.77
C PHE A 701 -11.22 6.74 -35.95
N PHE A 702 -11.57 7.55 -36.95
CA PHE A 702 -12.94 8.07 -37.05
C PHE A 702 -13.67 7.70 -38.35
N LEU A 703 -12.95 7.62 -39.49
CA LEU A 703 -13.58 7.31 -40.77
C LEU A 703 -13.52 5.82 -41.14
N ASN A 704 -12.45 5.10 -40.76
CA ASN A 704 -12.26 3.66 -40.96
C ASN A 704 -12.81 2.81 -39.81
N VAL A 705 -14.05 3.10 -39.38
CA VAL A 705 -14.76 2.24 -38.44
C VAL A 705 -15.20 0.98 -39.20
N GLY A 706 -14.62 -0.18 -38.87
CA GLY A 706 -15.00 -1.45 -39.47
C GLY A 706 -16.48 -1.78 -39.18
N VAL A 707 -17.14 -2.48 -40.11
CA VAL A 707 -18.56 -2.90 -40.07
C VAL A 707 -18.91 -3.78 -38.84
N ALA A 708 -17.95 -4.12 -37.97
CA ALA A 708 -18.10 -5.03 -36.84
C ALA A 708 -18.25 -4.37 -35.46
N ASP A 709 -17.98 -3.06 -35.31
CA ASP A 709 -18.14 -2.36 -34.02
C ASP A 709 -19.51 -1.65 -33.95
N ASN A 710 -20.51 -2.36 -33.44
CA ASN A 710 -21.86 -1.82 -33.15
C ASN A 710 -21.87 -0.75 -32.03
N ASP A 711 -20.73 -0.42 -31.45
CA ASP A 711 -20.58 0.48 -30.31
C ASP A 711 -20.13 1.91 -30.69
N THR A 712 -19.96 2.23 -31.99
CA THR A 712 -19.62 3.60 -32.39
C THR A 712 -20.84 4.53 -32.34
N PRO A 713 -20.79 5.63 -31.55
CA PRO A 713 -21.97 6.48 -31.32
C PRO A 713 -22.19 7.54 -32.41
N TRP A 714 -21.43 7.53 -33.52
CA TRP A 714 -21.57 8.49 -34.63
C TRP A 714 -21.62 7.80 -35.99
N ASP A 715 -22.32 8.41 -36.95
CA ASP A 715 -22.40 7.93 -38.34
C ASP A 715 -21.24 8.50 -39.18
N THR A 716 -20.48 7.65 -39.87
CA THR A 716 -19.38 8.06 -40.74
C THR A 716 -19.84 9.03 -41.84
N ALA A 717 -21.05 8.87 -42.36
CA ALA A 717 -21.60 9.78 -43.37
C ALA A 717 -21.88 11.19 -42.81
N GLN A 718 -22.36 11.27 -41.56
CA GLN A 718 -22.55 12.55 -40.87
C GLN A 718 -21.20 13.23 -40.64
N LEU A 719 -20.22 12.48 -40.13
CA LEU A 719 -18.89 13.00 -39.87
C LEU A 719 -18.21 13.52 -41.16
N TRP A 720 -18.25 12.74 -42.25
CA TRP A 720 -17.70 13.17 -43.55
C TRP A 720 -18.34 14.48 -44.04
N LYS A 721 -19.66 14.63 -43.89
CA LYS A 721 -20.34 15.87 -44.27
C LYS A 721 -19.87 17.06 -43.43
N LEU A 722 -19.64 16.87 -42.13
CA LEU A 722 -19.07 17.90 -41.26
C LEU A 722 -17.65 18.27 -41.67
N ILE A 723 -16.79 17.29 -41.96
CA ILE A 723 -15.42 17.50 -42.45
C ILE A 723 -15.44 18.37 -43.70
N ARG A 724 -16.29 18.03 -44.68
CA ARG A 724 -16.42 18.80 -45.92
C ARG A 724 -16.87 20.24 -45.67
N LEU A 725 -17.89 20.45 -44.83
CA LEU A 725 -18.38 21.80 -44.52
C LEU A 725 -17.33 22.63 -43.74
N LEU A 726 -16.57 22.00 -42.84
CA LEU A 726 -15.54 22.66 -42.03
C LEU A 726 -14.22 22.88 -42.78
N ALA A 727 -13.98 22.15 -43.88
CA ALA A 727 -12.86 22.41 -44.79
C ALA A 727 -13.09 23.71 -45.60
N GLU A 728 -14.35 23.96 -46.00
CA GLU A 728 -14.77 25.14 -46.76
C GLU A 728 -15.02 26.37 -45.88
N LYS A 729 -15.66 26.18 -44.71
CA LYS A 729 -16.07 27.26 -43.79
C LYS A 729 -15.39 27.11 -42.43
N GLU A 730 -14.99 28.22 -41.81
CA GLU A 730 -14.37 28.19 -40.48
C GLU A 730 -15.34 27.82 -39.35
N SER A 731 -16.59 28.25 -39.48
CA SER A 731 -17.65 27.93 -38.53
C SER A 731 -19.00 27.77 -39.24
N ILE A 732 -19.79 26.83 -38.76
CA ILE A 732 -21.12 26.49 -39.30
C ILE A 732 -22.16 26.78 -38.22
N GLU A 733 -23.24 27.47 -38.58
CA GLU A 733 -24.37 27.62 -37.67
C GLU A 733 -25.18 26.32 -37.59
N VAL A 734 -25.63 25.94 -36.39
CA VAL A 734 -26.41 24.70 -36.21
C VAL A 734 -27.69 24.73 -37.06
N ASN A 735 -28.30 25.90 -37.24
CA ASN A 735 -29.48 26.08 -38.09
C ASN A 735 -29.21 25.73 -39.56
N GLU A 736 -27.99 25.98 -40.05
CA GLU A 736 -27.57 25.60 -41.40
C GLU A 736 -27.36 24.08 -41.49
N LEU A 737 -26.71 23.50 -40.48
CA LEU A 737 -26.45 22.06 -40.42
C LEU A 737 -27.75 21.25 -40.44
N VAL A 738 -28.78 21.68 -39.70
CA VAL A 738 -30.07 20.99 -39.57
C VAL A 738 -30.88 20.96 -40.87
N LYS A 739 -30.57 21.84 -41.84
CA LYS A 739 -31.20 21.76 -43.17
C LYS A 739 -30.82 20.48 -43.91
N ASN A 740 -29.69 19.88 -43.57
CA ASN A 740 -29.25 18.64 -44.18
C ASN A 740 -30.05 17.44 -43.62
N PRO A 741 -30.58 16.55 -44.46
CA PRO A 741 -31.33 15.38 -44.01
C PRO A 741 -30.55 14.42 -43.10
N LEU A 742 -29.21 14.48 -43.10
CA LEU A 742 -28.36 13.71 -42.18
C LEU A 742 -28.42 14.23 -40.73
N PHE A 743 -28.78 15.49 -40.51
CA PHE A 743 -28.78 16.14 -39.20
C PHE A 743 -30.19 16.61 -38.83
N VAL A 744 -31.02 15.66 -38.41
CA VAL A 744 -32.35 16.01 -37.86
C VAL A 744 -32.17 16.56 -36.44
N LEU A 745 -32.93 17.58 -36.06
CA LEU A 745 -33.02 18.07 -34.67
C LEU A 745 -33.63 16.97 -33.77
N SER A 746 -32.78 16.05 -33.34
CA SER A 746 -33.10 14.96 -32.41
C SER A 746 -32.08 14.94 -31.28
N HIS A 747 -32.44 14.26 -30.18
CA HIS A 747 -31.52 14.02 -29.08
C HIS A 747 -30.25 13.29 -29.56
N ASP A 748 -30.40 12.37 -30.52
CA ASP A 748 -29.31 11.57 -31.09
C ASP A 748 -28.28 12.42 -31.83
N THR A 749 -28.71 13.45 -32.57
CA THR A 749 -27.78 14.37 -33.25
C THR A 749 -26.99 15.20 -32.24
N LEU A 750 -27.64 15.70 -31.19
CA LEU A 750 -26.95 16.46 -30.14
C LEU A 750 -25.98 15.59 -29.34
N SER A 751 -26.34 14.34 -29.05
CA SER A 751 -25.42 13.40 -28.42
C SER A 751 -24.24 13.06 -29.34
N THR A 752 -24.48 12.91 -30.64
CA THR A 752 -23.42 12.67 -31.63
C THR A 752 -22.44 13.85 -31.65
N LEU A 753 -22.94 15.09 -31.77
CA LEU A 753 -22.11 16.30 -31.75
C LEU A 753 -21.33 16.44 -30.43
N ALA A 754 -21.93 16.10 -29.29
CA ALA A 754 -21.23 16.10 -28.01
C ALA A 754 -20.09 15.06 -27.95
N VAL A 755 -20.27 13.88 -28.55
CA VAL A 755 -19.20 12.88 -28.64
C VAL A 755 -18.08 13.34 -29.59
N LEU A 756 -18.42 13.97 -30.71
CA LEU A 756 -17.41 14.54 -31.62
C LEU A 756 -16.63 15.68 -30.96
N GLU A 757 -17.27 16.49 -30.11
CA GLU A 757 -16.60 17.49 -29.28
C GLU A 757 -15.67 16.86 -28.25
N LYS A 758 -16.13 15.81 -27.56
CA LYS A 758 -15.32 15.05 -26.59
C LYS A 758 -14.02 14.50 -27.20
N ASN A 759 -14.05 14.19 -28.49
CA ASN A 759 -12.90 13.66 -29.24
C ASN A 759 -12.05 14.77 -29.92
N ASP A 760 -12.27 16.05 -29.59
CA ASP A 760 -11.59 17.24 -30.16
C ASP A 760 -11.73 17.40 -31.69
N ILE A 761 -12.68 16.73 -32.35
CA ILE A 761 -12.84 16.88 -33.80
C ILE A 761 -13.50 18.22 -34.11
N ILE A 762 -14.54 18.55 -33.36
CA ILE A 762 -15.31 19.78 -33.47
C ILE A 762 -15.33 20.53 -32.14
N LEU A 763 -15.58 21.84 -32.19
CA LEU A 763 -15.81 22.68 -31.02
C LEU A 763 -17.22 23.27 -31.11
N LEU A 764 -18.01 23.08 -30.05
CA LEU A 764 -19.37 23.60 -29.99
C LEU A 764 -19.39 24.93 -29.22
N LYS A 765 -19.51 26.05 -29.93
CA LYS A 765 -19.67 27.36 -29.29
C LYS A 765 -21.10 27.50 -28.78
N ARG A 766 -21.21 27.56 -27.46
CA ARG A 766 -22.49 27.69 -26.75
C ARG A 766 -22.69 29.12 -26.30
N ASP A 767 -23.88 29.66 -26.56
CA ASP A 767 -24.32 30.95 -26.05
C ASP A 767 -25.50 30.70 -25.09
N LYS A 768 -25.34 31.12 -23.82
CA LYS A 768 -26.32 30.87 -22.74
C LYS A 768 -26.78 29.41 -22.63
N GLY A 769 -25.88 28.46 -22.88
CA GLY A 769 -26.14 27.02 -22.80
C GLY A 769 -26.69 26.36 -24.07
N ILE A 770 -27.01 27.13 -25.12
CA ILE A 770 -27.50 26.60 -26.40
C ILE A 770 -26.34 26.58 -27.40
N VAL A 771 -26.19 25.47 -28.15
CA VAL A 771 -25.17 25.37 -29.21
C VAL A 771 -25.57 26.28 -30.38
N LYS A 772 -24.75 27.29 -30.66
CA LYS A 772 -25.01 28.29 -31.71
C LYS A 772 -24.24 27.96 -33.00
N SER A 773 -22.94 27.74 -32.88
CA SER A 773 -22.06 27.47 -34.01
C SER A 773 -21.07 26.35 -33.70
N ILE A 774 -20.66 25.64 -34.75
CA ILE A 774 -19.73 24.53 -34.74
C ILE A 774 -18.47 24.99 -35.49
N SER A 775 -17.30 24.82 -34.90
CA SER A 775 -16.01 25.05 -35.56
C SER A 775 -15.14 23.78 -35.47
N THR A 776 -13.96 23.80 -36.09
CA THR A 776 -12.97 22.74 -35.88
C THR A 776 -12.52 22.72 -34.41
N GLY A 777 -12.30 21.53 -33.86
CA GLY A 777 -11.86 21.37 -32.45
C GLY A 777 -10.38 21.71 -32.24
N ARG A 778 -9.57 21.48 -33.28
CA ARG A 778 -8.17 21.88 -33.35
C ARG A 778 -7.94 22.69 -34.63
N PRO A 779 -7.18 23.80 -34.58
CA PRO A 779 -6.85 24.56 -35.78
C PRO A 779 -6.18 23.69 -36.87
N LEU A 780 -5.24 22.83 -36.46
CA LEU A 780 -4.55 21.88 -37.35
C LEU A 780 -5.50 20.94 -38.11
N PHE A 781 -6.66 20.60 -37.54
CA PHE A 781 -7.64 19.75 -38.22
C PHE A 781 -8.31 20.45 -39.40
N LYS A 782 -8.34 21.78 -39.45
CA LYS A 782 -8.82 22.49 -40.65
C LYS A 782 -7.96 22.15 -41.86
N ALA A 783 -6.62 22.22 -41.70
CA ALA A 783 -5.68 21.84 -42.74
C ALA A 783 -5.74 20.34 -43.06
N ALA A 784 -5.93 19.48 -42.06
CA ALA A 784 -6.11 18.04 -42.28
C ALA A 784 -7.43 17.71 -43.01
N PHE A 785 -8.51 18.45 -42.75
CA PHE A 785 -9.77 18.29 -43.48
C PHE A 785 -9.62 18.71 -44.94
N GLN A 786 -8.88 19.78 -45.22
CA GLN A 786 -8.55 20.18 -46.58
C GLN A 786 -7.72 19.11 -47.30
N ASP A 787 -6.67 18.60 -46.65
CA ASP A 787 -5.84 17.48 -47.17
C ASP A 787 -6.67 16.24 -47.52
N LEU A 788 -7.62 15.85 -46.65
CA LEU A 788 -8.52 14.71 -46.88
C LEU A 788 -9.52 14.94 -48.02
N VAL A 789 -10.02 16.16 -48.19
CA VAL A 789 -10.97 16.52 -49.25
C VAL A 789 -10.28 16.65 -50.60
N GLU A 790 -9.02 17.09 -50.62
CA GLU A 790 -8.20 17.20 -51.82
C GLU A 790 -7.72 15.83 -52.35
N ASP A 791 -7.54 14.82 -51.49
CA ASP A 791 -7.24 13.45 -51.93
C ASP A 791 -8.43 12.82 -52.66
N GLN A 792 -8.30 12.69 -53.98
CA GLN A 792 -9.33 12.15 -54.86
C GLN A 792 -9.82 10.75 -54.46
N LYS A 793 -8.94 9.87 -53.95
CA LYS A 793 -9.32 8.49 -53.60
C LYS A 793 -10.17 8.47 -52.33
N ILE A 794 -9.71 9.20 -51.30
CA ILE A 794 -10.41 9.35 -50.03
C ILE A 794 -11.78 9.99 -50.28
N PHE A 795 -11.79 11.08 -51.05
CA PHE A 795 -13.00 11.79 -51.42
C PHE A 795 -14.02 10.86 -52.10
N GLN A 796 -13.62 10.10 -53.13
CA GLN A 796 -14.53 9.18 -53.82
C GLN A 796 -15.16 8.14 -52.90
N ILE A 797 -14.39 7.56 -51.99
CA ILE A 797 -14.85 6.52 -51.07
C ILE A 797 -15.90 7.09 -50.11
N TYR A 798 -15.56 8.15 -49.39
CA TYR A 798 -16.44 8.67 -48.33
C TYR A 798 -17.63 9.45 -48.89
N GLU A 799 -17.47 10.12 -50.04
CA GLU A 799 -18.58 10.78 -50.72
C GLU A 799 -19.60 9.75 -51.24
N ALA A 800 -19.15 8.63 -51.81
CA ALA A 800 -20.04 7.54 -52.19
C ALA A 800 -20.75 6.92 -50.98
N LEU A 801 -20.05 6.74 -49.84
CA LEU A 801 -20.66 6.26 -48.59
C LEU A 801 -21.75 7.22 -48.08
N MET A 802 -21.50 8.53 -48.13
CA MET A 802 -22.47 9.55 -47.74
C MET A 802 -23.73 9.49 -48.63
N PHE A 803 -23.58 9.43 -49.95
CA PHE A 803 -24.72 9.32 -50.86
C PHE A 803 -25.48 8.00 -50.70
N ASN A 804 -24.79 6.88 -50.49
CA ASN A 804 -25.43 5.60 -50.17
C ASN A 804 -26.28 5.68 -48.89
N ARG A 805 -25.79 6.40 -47.87
CA ARG A 805 -26.56 6.65 -46.64
C ARG A 805 -27.80 7.51 -46.90
N LEU A 806 -27.68 8.56 -47.72
CA LEU A 806 -28.81 9.39 -48.13
C LEU A 806 -29.85 8.58 -48.93
N ILE A 807 -29.42 7.71 -49.83
CA ILE A 807 -30.28 6.78 -50.57
C ILE A 807 -31.02 5.87 -49.59
N ALA A 808 -30.34 5.29 -48.59
CA ALA A 808 -30.97 4.45 -47.58
C ALA A 808 -32.04 5.21 -46.77
N LEU A 809 -31.78 6.48 -46.42
CA LEU A 809 -32.75 7.33 -45.71
C LEU A 809 -33.98 7.66 -46.57
N GLU A 810 -33.78 7.99 -47.85
CA GLU A 810 -34.90 8.25 -48.77
C GLU A 810 -35.69 6.96 -49.09
N ASN A 811 -35.02 5.83 -49.27
CA ASN A 811 -35.68 4.52 -49.44
C ASN A 811 -36.51 4.15 -48.21
N ALA A 812 -36.04 4.44 -47.00
CA ALA A 812 -36.83 4.24 -45.78
C ALA A 812 -38.08 5.16 -45.73
N LYS A 813 -38.00 6.38 -46.27
CA LYS A 813 -39.17 7.27 -46.42
C LYS A 813 -40.14 6.73 -47.48
N ILE A 814 -39.62 6.25 -48.60
CA ILE A 814 -40.38 5.62 -49.69
C ILE A 814 -41.18 4.43 -49.15
N LEU A 815 -40.55 3.50 -48.45
CA LEU A 815 -41.22 2.34 -47.85
C LEU A 815 -42.36 2.74 -46.90
N LYS A 816 -42.16 3.77 -46.06
CA LYS A 816 -43.21 4.30 -45.17
C LYS A 816 -44.37 4.92 -45.95
N MET A 817 -44.07 5.62 -47.04
CA MET A 817 -45.09 6.22 -47.90
C MET A 817 -45.85 5.16 -48.70
N GLU A 818 -45.20 4.11 -49.17
CA GLU A 818 -45.82 2.97 -49.87
C GLU A 818 -46.73 2.16 -48.95
N ASP A 819 -46.31 1.91 -47.70
CA ASP A 819 -47.16 1.28 -46.69
C ASP A 819 -48.41 2.14 -46.39
N GLN A 820 -48.25 3.46 -46.24
CA GLN A 820 -49.39 4.37 -46.10
C GLN A 820 -50.29 4.38 -47.34
N PHE A 821 -49.69 4.37 -48.53
CA PHE A 821 -50.42 4.36 -49.80
C PHE A 821 -51.25 3.08 -49.93
N SER A 822 -50.69 1.91 -49.64
CA SER A 822 -51.41 0.63 -49.67
C SER A 822 -52.57 0.58 -48.67
N LYS A 823 -52.38 1.13 -47.45
CA LYS A 823 -53.43 1.24 -46.43
C LYS A 823 -54.56 2.17 -46.84
N LEU A 824 -54.25 3.29 -47.50
CA LEU A 824 -55.26 4.29 -47.91
C LEU A 824 -55.97 3.90 -49.21
N ALA A 825 -55.28 3.24 -50.14
CA ALA A 825 -55.84 2.74 -51.40
C ALA A 825 -56.89 1.64 -51.21
N SER A 826 -56.99 1.05 -50.01
CA SER A 826 -58.07 0.12 -49.66
C SER A 826 -59.37 0.80 -49.23
N LYS A 827 -59.40 2.12 -49.02
CA LYS A 827 -60.52 2.89 -48.43
C LYS A 827 -61.01 4.06 -49.31
N SER A 828 -60.96 3.87 -50.63
CA SER A 828 -60.90 4.91 -51.69
C SER A 828 -62.14 5.77 -51.94
N ASP A 829 -63.23 5.64 -51.17
CA ASP A 829 -64.52 6.23 -51.52
C ASP A 829 -64.69 7.70 -51.11
N SER A 830 -63.83 8.22 -50.22
CA SER A 830 -63.92 9.62 -49.73
C SER A 830 -63.00 10.58 -50.50
N GLN A 831 -63.51 11.77 -50.83
CA GLN A 831 -62.74 12.84 -51.52
C GLN A 831 -61.47 13.24 -50.74
N TYR A 832 -61.53 13.27 -49.40
CA TYR A 832 -60.36 13.52 -48.54
C TYR A 832 -59.25 12.47 -48.69
N VAL A 833 -59.62 11.22 -48.98
CA VAL A 833 -58.66 10.12 -49.21
C VAL A 833 -57.97 10.31 -50.57
N LYS A 834 -58.68 10.81 -51.58
CA LYS A 834 -58.10 11.11 -52.90
C LYS A 834 -57.07 12.25 -52.84
N GLU A 835 -57.39 13.37 -52.17
CA GLU A 835 -56.44 14.48 -51.97
C GLU A 835 -55.19 14.03 -51.20
N ARG A 836 -55.38 13.17 -50.19
CA ARG A 836 -54.27 12.59 -49.43
C ARG A 836 -53.42 11.62 -50.26
N LEU A 837 -54.03 10.82 -51.12
CA LEU A 837 -53.31 9.91 -52.03
C LEU A 837 -52.48 10.70 -53.06
N GLU A 838 -53.02 11.79 -53.60
CA GLU A 838 -52.29 12.67 -54.51
C GLU A 838 -51.09 13.34 -53.83
N TYR A 839 -51.26 13.80 -52.59
CA TYR A 839 -50.15 14.32 -51.78
C TYR A 839 -49.03 13.30 -51.54
N ILE A 840 -49.39 12.05 -51.19
CA ILE A 840 -48.41 10.98 -50.97
C ILE A 840 -47.71 10.61 -52.28
N SER A 841 -48.45 10.52 -53.39
CA SER A 841 -47.90 10.26 -54.73
C SER A 841 -46.91 11.34 -55.16
N GLY A 842 -47.24 12.62 -54.93
CA GLY A 842 -46.33 13.74 -55.20
C GLY A 842 -45.03 13.66 -54.39
N LYS A 843 -45.12 13.30 -53.10
CA LYS A 843 -43.93 13.09 -52.24
C LYS A 843 -43.12 11.86 -52.62
N LEU A 844 -43.78 10.79 -53.03
CA LEU A 844 -43.14 9.57 -53.52
C LEU A 844 -42.30 9.90 -54.76
N LYS A 845 -42.91 10.56 -55.76
CA LYS A 845 -42.21 11.00 -56.97
C LYS A 845 -40.99 11.87 -56.66
N ALA A 846 -41.13 12.84 -55.75
CA ALA A 846 -40.02 13.70 -55.34
C ALA A 846 -38.88 12.93 -54.65
N SER A 847 -39.21 11.93 -53.83
CA SER A 847 -38.21 11.12 -53.12
C SER A 847 -37.51 10.15 -54.07
N THR A 848 -38.25 9.52 -55.00
CA THR A 848 -37.67 8.67 -56.05
C THR A 848 -36.74 9.46 -56.98
N GLN A 849 -37.09 10.69 -57.34
CA GLN A 849 -36.21 11.56 -58.13
C GLN A 849 -34.88 11.83 -57.41
N LYS A 850 -34.92 12.14 -56.10
CA LYS A 850 -33.69 12.33 -55.31
C LYS A 850 -32.82 11.08 -55.26
N VAL A 851 -33.44 9.89 -55.11
CA VAL A 851 -32.70 8.62 -55.15
C VAL A 851 -32.01 8.43 -56.50
N GLN A 852 -32.68 8.74 -57.61
CA GLN A 852 -32.08 8.67 -58.95
C GLN A 852 -30.89 9.65 -59.10
N GLU A 853 -31.01 10.87 -58.59
CA GLU A 853 -29.92 11.86 -58.58
C GLU A 853 -28.72 11.39 -57.74
N TYR A 854 -28.97 10.82 -56.56
CA TYR A 854 -27.92 10.26 -55.71
C TYR A 854 -27.26 9.02 -56.34
N GLU A 855 -28.02 8.14 -57.00
CA GLU A 855 -27.45 6.98 -57.69
C GLU A 855 -26.61 7.39 -58.91
N GLN A 856 -27.01 8.44 -59.63
CA GLN A 856 -26.23 9.00 -60.73
C GLN A 856 -24.89 9.56 -60.23
N THR A 857 -24.91 10.37 -59.17
CA THR A 857 -23.68 10.92 -58.56
C THR A 857 -22.76 9.81 -58.03
N VAL A 858 -23.29 8.74 -57.42
CA VAL A 858 -22.48 7.57 -57.01
C VAL A 858 -21.84 6.86 -58.22
N LYS A 859 -22.56 6.73 -59.35
CA LYS A 859 -22.02 6.15 -60.60
C LYS A 859 -20.92 7.03 -61.20
N GLU A 860 -21.09 8.34 -61.15
CA GLU A 860 -20.07 9.29 -61.61
C GLU A 860 -18.80 9.20 -60.76
N LEU A 861 -18.94 9.14 -59.43
CA LEU A 861 -17.82 9.02 -58.49
C LEU A 861 -17.04 7.69 -58.67
N THR A 862 -17.76 6.58 -58.88
CA THR A 862 -17.15 5.24 -59.03
C THR A 862 -16.55 4.99 -60.41
N SER A 863 -16.97 5.72 -61.45
CA SER A 863 -16.47 5.57 -62.82
C SER A 863 -15.17 6.35 -63.12
N GLY A 864 -14.62 7.08 -62.14
CA GLY A 864 -13.30 7.71 -62.24
C GLY A 864 -13.16 8.85 -63.26
N LYS A 865 -14.25 9.26 -63.93
CA LYS A 865 -14.24 10.43 -64.82
C LYS A 865 -14.38 11.71 -63.97
N GLY A 866 -13.24 12.27 -63.57
CA GLY A 866 -13.19 13.61 -63.00
C GLY A 866 -13.83 14.60 -63.97
N SER A 867 -15.03 15.08 -63.63
CA SER A 867 -15.60 16.24 -64.29
C SER A 867 -15.25 17.45 -63.43
N SER A 868 -14.26 18.21 -63.92
CA SER A 868 -14.16 19.63 -63.62
C SER A 868 -15.44 20.30 -64.13
N LYS A 869 -16.45 20.43 -63.27
CA LYS A 869 -17.50 21.43 -63.42
C LYS A 869 -17.79 22.06 -62.06
N SER A 870 -17.50 23.36 -62.02
CA SER A 870 -17.87 24.35 -61.03
C SER A 870 -19.23 24.12 -60.38
N SER A 871 -19.26 24.24 -59.05
CA SER A 871 -20.28 24.98 -58.30
C SER A 871 -21.68 24.96 -58.94
N PHE A 872 -22.44 23.90 -58.69
CA PHE A 872 -23.88 23.97 -58.88
C PHE A 872 -24.56 23.02 -57.90
N PHE A 873 -24.82 23.48 -56.68
CA PHE A 873 -26.05 23.24 -55.92
C PHE A 873 -25.99 24.10 -54.65
N GLY A 874 -26.74 25.20 -54.67
CA GLY A 874 -27.05 25.97 -53.47
C GLY A 874 -28.18 25.30 -52.69
N PHE A 875 -27.98 25.17 -51.39
CA PHE A 875 -29.01 25.03 -50.34
C PHE A 875 -28.50 25.62 -49.04
#